data_AF-A0A1H5DFG8-F1
#
_entry.id   AF-A0A1H5DFG8-F1
#
_cell.length_a   1.000
_cell.length_b   1.000
_cell.length_c   1.000
_cell.angle_alpha   90.00
_cell.angle_beta   90.00
_cell.angle_gamma   90.00
#
_symmetry.space_group_name_H-M   'P 1'
#
loop_
_entity.id
_entity.type
_entity.pdbx_description
1 polymer ?
#
loop_
_entity_poly.entity_id
_entity_poly.type
_entity_poly.pdbx_seq_one_letter_code
_entity_poly.pdbx_strand_id
1 'polypeptide(L)'
;MIRITLPALALLASGVCSPALAQEPLPHQPLETRHICAAQPIYAAPAGSAARELAAGEAVTLRDVTFGPDGAAWFAVDYATGKGLERAVGYLEIAGVTHFCPPTTASDSRDRIYLAPPNTCHLVAGHADTLSELNDLAASLPAFGPSASGYRLQAGGYALVLGLLSTGASERTIRLSDRLPEGSSCVSGAGFSAALVRDDAGFVEAGPGGAQEAAALLAEARLAGDPAGMKQACDLGLGTACTAFAGLIYDAPEGPGRGPAVVTRYALLGCMASDLEGCRLAINRQDNTTELAQDQALPGGVTAEDRVTAELSKLLCDAQDRVGCILLARNTAADRSPSLVEAASNFAANLTACQQGIGWICEGLEEGFRAVTVARGAADLTPDERFALAGIEAGICTQGPRDPNQRSCKSAYYLYRDFLTYGDPDARGPARVTRASAFLTEGCAAGDPAACATLSKLPDFWRVSERQAAAARAIALCDAQENKDSICESLGGAMDVTLSEARPALRTRYDALALSCLSPEDGSSQDCSQALYVYAALEAADGLDTVEAMLKEACSRSNIKGCAPLAGLYAKVGYETQGVTIPARDDPEAWLVTLRMGCRDARDMARAANTCSQLADAMAERDDGEGALYIRSMACEALMASGNDQDSPACYDAAKLALADQTRLPDALRWARFTCNSADASVAPYGCRLAGDLLADGAVPPTDPALALAAYQRGCFHHRVDTTDGAACLIYGGMLTDSVRRGETLPVPLAFASSAEEEDPPPPLVLSEASRAFDMGCMDNIAQACAANTQLLEEWSAGDLPSDPFTCQVRAVSGEVISDKPCHGFIFWQASAEMQKLREQVALNVYVWPDGDRSVTYVQDGIWRLNEVRTDGPVTEATGRCWHNPISTRSFCVAPAQ
;
A
#
# COMPACT_ATOMS: atom_id res chain seq x y z
N MET A 1 -6.72 -20.91 88.24
CA MET A 1 -7.15 -19.51 88.34
C MET A 1 -7.96 -19.20 87.08
N ILE A 2 -9.29 -19.15 87.16
CA ILE A 2 -10.16 -17.94 87.10
C ILE A 2 -10.09 -17.27 85.71
N ARG A 3 -11.15 -16.94 84.94
CA ARG A 3 -12.60 -17.21 84.89
C ARG A 3 -13.08 -16.78 83.47
N ILE A 4 -14.12 -17.46 83.00
CA ILE A 4 -14.99 -17.30 81.82
C ILE A 4 -15.61 -15.88 81.66
N THR A 5 -15.88 -15.43 80.41
CA THR A 5 -17.24 -15.03 79.91
C THR A 5 -17.31 -14.84 78.37
N LEU A 6 -18.15 -15.66 77.70
CA LEU A 6 -18.91 -15.31 76.49
C LEU A 6 -20.00 -14.28 76.89
N PRO A 7 -20.35 -13.25 76.08
CA PRO A 7 -21.14 -13.47 74.85
C PRO A 7 -20.95 -12.41 73.73
N ALA A 8 -20.61 -12.84 72.51
CA ALA A 8 -20.81 -12.02 71.29
C ALA A 8 -20.92 -12.89 70.02
N LEU A 9 -21.38 -14.14 70.16
CA LEU A 9 -21.60 -15.09 69.06
C LEU A 9 -23.11 -15.18 68.77
N ALA A 10 -23.71 -14.08 68.31
CA ALA A 10 -25.11 -14.08 67.85
C ALA A 10 -25.50 -12.94 66.88
N LEU A 11 -24.55 -12.13 66.41
CA LEU A 11 -24.83 -11.01 65.49
C LEU A 11 -23.68 -10.86 64.49
N LEU A 12 -23.56 -11.81 63.56
CA LEU A 12 -22.85 -11.68 62.28
C LEU A 12 -23.34 -12.83 61.36
N ALA A 13 -24.66 -12.92 61.25
CA ALA A 13 -25.37 -13.71 60.24
C ALA A 13 -26.17 -12.77 59.32
N SER A 14 -25.67 -11.56 59.09
CA SER A 14 -25.98 -10.78 57.90
C SER A 14 -24.99 -11.23 56.83
N GLY A 15 -25.33 -12.35 56.18
CA GLY A 15 -24.74 -12.71 54.91
C GLY A 15 -24.96 -11.56 53.96
N VAL A 16 -23.90 -10.80 53.68
CA VAL A 16 -23.83 -9.98 52.48
C VAL A 16 -23.85 -10.97 51.34
N CYS A 17 -25.05 -11.27 50.82
CA CYS A 17 -25.20 -11.77 49.48
C CYS A 17 -24.51 -10.74 48.59
N SER A 18 -23.27 -11.03 48.19
CA SER A 18 -22.70 -10.35 47.03
C SER A 18 -23.62 -10.74 45.87
N PRO A 19 -24.23 -9.78 45.15
CA PRO A 19 -24.92 -10.11 43.92
C PRO A 19 -23.92 -10.84 43.02
N ALA A 20 -24.38 -11.89 42.33
CA ALA A 20 -23.57 -12.62 41.37
C ALA A 20 -23.07 -11.63 40.31
N LEU A 21 -21.85 -11.12 40.52
CA LEU A 21 -21.22 -10.12 39.67
C LEU A 21 -21.01 -10.73 38.28
N ALA A 22 -21.33 -9.92 37.26
CA ALA A 22 -21.13 -10.23 35.85
C ALA A 22 -19.73 -10.85 35.63
N GLN A 23 -19.67 -11.98 34.92
CA GLN A 23 -18.39 -12.62 34.61
C GLN A 23 -17.57 -11.70 33.70
N GLU A 24 -16.33 -11.42 34.13
CA GLU A 24 -15.33 -10.70 33.34
C GLU A 24 -15.17 -11.35 31.96
N PRO A 25 -14.97 -10.55 30.90
CA PRO A 25 -14.69 -11.07 29.57
C PRO A 25 -13.39 -11.89 29.58
N LEU A 26 -13.27 -12.81 28.62
CA LEU A 26 -12.01 -13.53 28.42
C LEU A 26 -10.90 -12.53 28.08
N PRO A 27 -9.65 -12.81 28.49
CA PRO A 27 -8.50 -11.99 28.12
C PRO A 27 -8.43 -11.80 26.61
N HIS A 28 -8.04 -10.60 26.18
CA HIS A 28 -7.84 -10.29 24.77
C HIS A 28 -6.80 -11.23 24.15
N GLN A 29 -7.15 -11.82 23.01
CA GLN A 29 -6.26 -12.65 22.21
C GLN A 29 -5.65 -11.79 21.09
N PRO A 30 -4.34 -11.49 21.13
CA PRO A 30 -3.72 -10.62 20.14
C PRO A 30 -3.64 -11.31 18.77
N LEU A 31 -3.33 -10.54 17.72
CA LEU A 31 -3.32 -11.02 16.33
C LEU A 31 -2.38 -12.21 16.11
N GLU A 32 -1.29 -12.35 16.84
CA GLU A 32 -0.38 -13.49 16.72
C GLU A 32 -0.93 -14.80 17.32
N THR A 33 -1.91 -14.72 18.22
CA THR A 33 -2.43 -15.93 18.87
C THR A 33 -3.39 -16.66 17.92
N ARG A 34 -3.12 -17.94 17.71
CA ARG A 34 -3.91 -18.83 16.87
C ARG A 34 -4.26 -20.11 17.61
N HIS A 35 -5.31 -20.79 17.17
CA HIS A 35 -5.81 -22.01 17.78
C HIS A 35 -5.92 -23.16 16.79
N ILE A 36 -5.79 -24.36 17.33
CA ILE A 36 -5.93 -25.63 16.65
C ILE A 36 -7.32 -26.18 16.96
N CYS A 37 -8.25 -26.18 16.00
CA CYS A 37 -9.64 -26.55 16.30
C CYS A 37 -9.94 -28.04 16.19
N ALA A 38 -9.08 -28.78 15.48
CA ALA A 38 -9.08 -30.23 15.44
C ALA A 38 -7.64 -30.71 15.62
N ALA A 39 -7.46 -31.88 16.25
CA ALA A 39 -6.13 -32.43 16.45
C ALA A 39 -5.41 -32.61 15.11
N GLN A 40 -4.18 -32.09 15.00
CA GLN A 40 -3.41 -32.12 13.76
C GLN A 40 -1.90 -32.14 14.03
N PRO A 41 -1.10 -32.72 13.13
CA PRO A 41 0.35 -32.70 13.25
C PRO A 41 0.92 -31.29 13.03
N ILE A 42 1.87 -30.91 13.89
CA ILE A 42 2.79 -29.79 13.62
C ILE A 42 4.09 -30.34 13.03
N TYR A 43 4.60 -29.67 12.01
CA TYR A 43 5.74 -30.14 11.23
C TYR A 43 7.03 -29.41 11.60
N ALA A 44 8.18 -30.10 11.50
CA ALA A 44 9.48 -29.49 11.75
C ALA A 44 9.94 -28.54 10.63
N ALA A 45 9.40 -28.73 9.42
CA ALA A 45 9.55 -27.89 8.24
C ALA A 45 8.24 -27.95 7.43
N PRO A 46 7.93 -26.96 6.57
CA PRO A 46 6.76 -27.01 5.69
C PRO A 46 6.70 -28.33 4.91
N ALA A 47 5.55 -29.02 4.95
CA ALA A 47 5.34 -30.36 4.38
C ALA A 47 6.39 -31.42 4.76
N GLY A 48 7.09 -31.24 5.89
CA GLY A 48 8.16 -32.12 6.36
C GLY A 48 7.67 -33.30 7.20
N SER A 49 8.53 -33.80 8.08
CA SER A 49 8.12 -34.79 9.09
C SER A 49 7.34 -34.13 10.22
N ALA A 50 6.26 -34.77 10.68
CA ALA A 50 5.55 -34.35 11.88
C ALA A 50 6.50 -34.37 13.09
N ALA A 51 6.64 -33.24 13.75
CA ALA A 51 7.39 -33.13 15.00
C ALA A 51 6.57 -33.67 16.18
N ARG A 52 5.27 -33.35 16.19
CA ARG A 52 4.31 -33.73 17.25
C ARG A 52 2.88 -33.56 16.73
N GLU A 53 1.92 -34.20 17.39
CA GLU A 53 0.49 -33.90 17.28
C GLU A 53 0.07 -32.82 18.29
N LEU A 54 -0.60 -31.77 17.81
CA LEU A 54 -1.25 -30.75 18.63
C LEU A 54 -2.71 -31.15 18.85
N ALA A 55 -3.19 -31.08 20.10
CA ALA A 55 -4.56 -31.35 20.45
C ALA A 55 -5.50 -30.19 20.07
N ALA A 56 -6.79 -30.50 19.94
CA ALA A 56 -7.82 -29.48 19.76
C ALA A 56 -7.87 -28.53 20.96
N GLY A 57 -7.98 -27.22 20.69
CA GLY A 57 -7.93 -26.15 21.67
C GLY A 57 -6.52 -25.66 22.02
N GLU A 58 -5.46 -26.29 21.51
CA GLU A 58 -4.09 -25.78 21.74
C GLU A 58 -3.89 -24.42 21.05
N ALA A 59 -3.27 -23.50 21.78
CA ALA A 59 -2.88 -22.19 21.28
C ALA A 59 -1.43 -22.19 20.79
N VAL A 60 -1.18 -21.55 19.66
CA VAL A 60 0.13 -21.34 19.05
C VAL A 60 0.33 -19.85 18.75
N THR A 61 1.59 -19.41 18.66
CA THR A 61 1.92 -18.01 18.39
C THR A 61 2.53 -17.87 17.01
N LEU A 62 1.85 -17.16 16.12
CA LEU A 62 2.33 -16.84 14.78
C LEU A 62 3.65 -16.08 14.83
N ARG A 63 4.61 -16.52 14.00
CA ARG A 63 5.91 -15.86 13.83
C ARG A 63 6.08 -15.32 12.42
N ASP A 64 5.66 -16.08 11.41
CA ASP A 64 5.93 -15.82 10.00
C ASP A 64 4.99 -16.64 9.10
N VAL A 65 5.00 -16.36 7.81
CA VAL A 65 4.38 -17.18 6.76
C VAL A 65 5.41 -17.50 5.69
N THR A 66 5.42 -18.74 5.20
CA THR A 66 6.31 -19.18 4.13
C THR A 66 5.58 -20.20 3.25
N PHE A 67 6.28 -20.75 2.26
CA PHE A 67 5.75 -21.79 1.39
C PHE A 67 6.49 -23.10 1.59
N GLY A 68 5.78 -24.20 1.40
CA GLY A 68 6.35 -25.53 1.39
C GLY A 68 6.70 -26.02 -0.02
N PRO A 69 7.40 -27.16 -0.12
CA PRO A 69 7.74 -27.76 -1.40
C PRO A 69 6.53 -28.29 -2.18
N ASP A 70 5.39 -28.40 -1.53
CA ASP A 70 4.07 -28.69 -2.12
C ASP A 70 3.43 -27.47 -2.79
N GLY A 71 4.00 -26.27 -2.60
CA GLY A 71 3.45 -25.00 -3.07
C GLY A 71 2.32 -24.45 -2.19
N ALA A 72 2.01 -25.12 -1.06
CA ALA A 72 1.05 -24.61 -0.09
C ALA A 72 1.71 -23.55 0.80
N ALA A 73 0.91 -22.65 1.35
CA ALA A 73 1.36 -21.64 2.30
C ALA A 73 1.22 -22.15 3.74
N TRP A 74 2.24 -21.90 4.54
CA TRP A 74 2.40 -22.42 5.89
C TRP A 74 2.72 -21.30 6.86
N PHE A 75 2.07 -21.30 8.02
CA PHE A 75 2.49 -20.48 9.14
C PHE A 75 3.68 -21.14 9.85
N ALA A 76 4.72 -20.35 10.13
CA ALA A 76 5.69 -20.68 11.16
C ALA A 76 5.12 -20.21 12.50
N VAL A 77 5.02 -21.14 13.45
CA VAL A 77 4.41 -20.88 14.76
C VAL A 77 5.31 -21.37 15.89
N ASP A 78 5.29 -20.63 16.99
CA ASP A 78 5.83 -21.07 18.27
C ASP A 78 4.77 -21.89 19.02
N TYR A 79 5.14 -23.10 19.44
CA TYR A 79 4.26 -24.02 20.15
C TYR A 79 4.93 -24.62 21.40
N ALA A 80 4.12 -24.96 22.40
CA ALA A 80 4.59 -25.67 23.59
C ALA A 80 4.97 -27.10 23.22
N THR A 81 6.19 -27.54 23.52
CA THR A 81 6.65 -28.91 23.22
C THR A 81 6.02 -29.98 24.12
N GLY A 82 5.39 -29.57 25.24
CA GLY A 82 4.85 -30.46 26.26
C GLY A 82 5.88 -30.87 27.32
N LYS A 83 7.13 -30.43 27.18
CA LYS A 83 8.21 -30.63 28.16
C LYS A 83 8.39 -29.38 29.04
N GLY A 84 7.40 -29.12 29.88
CA GLY A 84 7.41 -27.94 30.75
C GLY A 84 7.26 -26.63 29.98
N LEU A 85 8.17 -25.67 30.19
CA LEU A 85 8.16 -24.34 29.56
C LEU A 85 8.88 -24.30 28.19
N GLU A 86 9.39 -25.43 27.71
CA GLU A 86 10.11 -25.51 26.44
C GLU A 86 9.19 -25.22 25.25
N ARG A 87 9.63 -24.29 24.41
CA ARG A 87 8.97 -23.81 23.20
C ARG A 87 9.80 -24.16 21.98
N ALA A 88 9.13 -24.49 20.88
CA ALA A 88 9.77 -24.79 19.60
C ALA A 88 9.04 -24.10 18.45
N VAL A 89 9.74 -23.86 17.35
CA VAL A 89 9.13 -23.41 16.10
C VAL A 89 8.72 -24.64 15.29
N GLY A 90 7.50 -24.61 14.78
CA GLY A 90 6.99 -25.61 13.85
C GLY A 90 6.08 -24.97 12.80
N TYR A 91 5.58 -25.79 11.89
CA TYR A 91 4.86 -25.33 10.71
C TYR A 91 3.48 -25.98 10.62
N LEU A 92 2.48 -25.17 10.28
CA LEU A 92 1.09 -25.57 10.06
C LEU A 92 0.55 -24.92 8.80
N GLU A 93 -0.27 -25.63 8.02
CA GLU A 93 -0.95 -25.03 6.86
C GLU A 93 -1.89 -23.92 7.32
N ILE A 94 -1.95 -22.82 6.57
CA ILE A 94 -2.80 -21.67 6.91
C ILE A 94 -4.26 -22.09 7.12
N ALA A 95 -4.78 -22.99 6.27
CA ALA A 95 -6.17 -23.44 6.33
C ALA A 95 -6.53 -24.22 7.61
N GLY A 96 -5.53 -24.75 8.33
CA GLY A 96 -5.73 -25.53 9.56
C GLY A 96 -5.70 -24.69 10.84
N VAL A 97 -5.50 -23.38 10.74
CA VAL A 97 -5.17 -22.52 11.88
C VAL A 97 -6.09 -21.31 11.91
N THR A 98 -6.79 -21.09 13.02
CA THR A 98 -7.78 -20.02 13.15
C THR A 98 -7.45 -19.07 14.30
N HIS A 99 -8.05 -17.88 14.33
CA HIS A 99 -8.01 -17.01 15.50
C HIS A 99 -8.85 -17.59 16.61
N PHE A 100 -10.07 -18.05 16.28
CA PHE A 100 -11.03 -18.59 17.24
C PHE A 100 -11.52 -19.96 16.79
N CYS A 101 -11.70 -20.88 17.73
CA CYS A 101 -12.32 -22.15 17.43
C CYS A 101 -13.85 -22.08 17.57
N PRO A 102 -14.59 -22.72 16.64
CA PRO A 102 -16.03 -22.77 16.73
C PRO A 102 -16.47 -23.51 18.01
N PRO A 103 -17.59 -23.12 18.63
CA PRO A 103 -18.09 -23.78 19.82
C PRO A 103 -18.42 -25.26 19.55
N THR A 104 -17.99 -26.16 20.44
CA THR A 104 -18.03 -27.63 20.27
C THR A 104 -19.41 -28.28 20.41
N THR A 105 -20.44 -27.54 20.82
CA THR A 105 -21.82 -28.05 20.94
C THR A 105 -22.83 -27.01 20.47
N ALA A 106 -23.57 -27.34 19.42
CA ALA A 106 -24.84 -26.70 19.07
C ALA A 106 -25.92 -27.17 20.06
N SER A 107 -25.89 -26.68 21.30
CA SER A 107 -26.95 -26.94 22.30
C SER A 107 -27.89 -25.73 22.39
N ASP A 108 -29.19 -25.95 22.13
CA ASP A 108 -30.36 -25.10 22.37
C ASP A 108 -30.10 -23.63 22.78
N SER A 109 -29.70 -22.85 21.78
CA SER A 109 -30.16 -21.51 21.32
C SER A 109 -30.77 -20.43 22.23
N ARG A 110 -30.80 -20.51 23.57
CA ARG A 110 -31.19 -19.34 24.41
C ARG A 110 -30.08 -18.84 25.32
N ASP A 111 -29.28 -19.72 25.88
CA ASP A 111 -28.29 -19.35 26.90
C ASP A 111 -27.00 -18.72 26.32
N ARG A 112 -26.88 -18.61 24.99
CA ARG A 112 -25.67 -18.13 24.31
C ARG A 112 -25.85 -16.94 23.36
N ILE A 113 -27.08 -16.51 23.06
CA ILE A 113 -27.35 -15.48 22.04
C ILE A 113 -26.93 -14.06 22.44
N TYR A 114 -26.59 -13.84 23.71
CA TYR A 114 -26.17 -12.54 24.24
C TYR A 114 -24.70 -12.53 24.68
N LEU A 115 -23.96 -13.61 24.42
CA LEU A 115 -22.52 -13.62 24.63
C LEU A 115 -21.86 -12.72 23.58
N ALA A 116 -21.03 -11.81 24.04
CA ALA A 116 -20.24 -10.98 23.13
C ALA A 116 -19.38 -11.90 22.23
N PRO A 117 -19.19 -11.56 20.93
CA PRO A 117 -18.29 -12.29 20.06
C PRO A 117 -16.85 -12.37 20.63
N PRO A 118 -16.03 -13.34 20.22
CA PRO A 118 -14.66 -13.46 20.69
C PRO A 118 -13.88 -12.14 20.59
N ASN A 119 -12.99 -11.87 21.56
CA ASN A 119 -12.25 -10.61 21.71
C ASN A 119 -13.09 -9.32 21.82
N THR A 120 -14.39 -9.43 22.04
CA THR A 120 -15.25 -8.28 22.30
C THR A 120 -15.97 -8.42 23.64
N CYS A 121 -16.55 -7.33 24.12
CA CYS A 121 -17.40 -7.31 25.30
C CYS A 121 -18.52 -6.29 25.17
N HIS A 122 -19.54 -6.42 26.00
CA HIS A 122 -20.60 -5.42 26.15
C HIS A 122 -20.12 -4.27 27.03
N LEU A 123 -20.15 -3.05 26.52
CA LEU A 123 -19.95 -1.84 27.32
C LEU A 123 -21.23 -1.53 28.09
N VAL A 124 -21.26 -1.89 29.37
CA VAL A 124 -22.38 -1.63 30.27
C VAL A 124 -22.18 -0.28 30.93
N ALA A 125 -23.12 0.63 30.71
CA ALA A 125 -23.15 1.94 31.38
C ALA A 125 -23.55 1.83 32.85
N GLY A 126 -24.43 0.89 33.17
CA GLY A 126 -24.93 0.68 34.52
C GLY A 126 -26.01 -0.40 34.59
N HIS A 127 -26.37 -0.74 35.83
CA HIS A 127 -27.42 -1.69 36.17
C HIS A 127 -28.60 -0.96 36.85
N ALA A 128 -29.81 -1.48 36.65
CA ALA A 128 -31.04 -0.92 37.20
C ALA A 128 -31.92 -2.04 37.78
N ASP A 129 -32.61 -1.79 38.89
CA ASP A 129 -33.51 -2.78 39.49
C ASP A 129 -34.86 -2.81 38.77
N THR A 130 -35.25 -1.69 38.16
CA THR A 130 -36.53 -1.52 37.44
C THR A 130 -36.36 -1.02 36.01
N LEU A 131 -37.37 -1.24 35.16
CA LEU A 131 -37.40 -0.68 33.79
C LEU A 131 -37.44 0.85 33.78
N SER A 132 -38.09 1.47 34.76
CA SER A 132 -38.13 2.93 34.86
C SER A 132 -36.72 3.49 35.06
N GLU A 133 -35.96 2.92 35.99
CA GLU A 133 -34.58 3.33 36.25
C GLU A 133 -33.66 3.07 35.05
N LEU A 134 -33.86 1.97 34.33
CA LEU A 134 -33.12 1.69 33.09
C LEU A 134 -33.40 2.77 32.02
N ASN A 135 -34.65 3.17 31.87
CA ASN A 135 -35.05 4.20 30.91
C ASN A 135 -34.57 5.59 31.32
N ASP A 136 -34.56 5.91 32.61
CA ASP A 136 -33.96 7.15 33.14
C ASP A 136 -32.45 7.19 32.86
N LEU A 137 -31.75 6.07 33.06
CA LEU A 137 -30.32 5.94 32.73
C LEU A 137 -30.08 6.12 31.22
N ALA A 138 -30.88 5.47 30.37
CA ALA A 138 -30.77 5.60 28.93
C ALA A 138 -31.03 7.04 28.45
N ALA A 139 -32.02 7.72 29.04
CA ALA A 139 -32.33 9.12 28.73
C ALA A 139 -31.20 10.08 29.12
N SER A 140 -30.39 9.72 30.13
CA SER A 140 -29.21 10.49 30.55
C SER A 140 -28.01 10.39 29.59
N LEU A 141 -28.04 9.45 28.64
CA LEU A 141 -26.95 9.15 27.70
C LEU A 141 -27.40 9.28 26.23
N PRO A 142 -27.93 10.44 25.80
CA PRO A 142 -28.53 10.59 24.48
C PRO A 142 -27.55 10.35 23.33
N ALA A 143 -26.26 10.63 23.53
CA ALA A 143 -25.21 10.41 22.51
C ALA A 143 -25.03 8.93 22.14
N PHE A 144 -25.30 8.01 23.08
CA PHE A 144 -25.23 6.56 22.86
C PHE A 144 -26.59 5.98 22.45
N GLY A 145 -27.62 6.82 22.35
CA GLY A 145 -28.98 6.44 22.01
C GLY A 145 -29.05 5.46 20.84
N PRO A 146 -28.43 5.71 19.68
CA PRO A 146 -28.57 4.84 18.52
C PRO A 146 -28.10 3.38 18.75
N SER A 147 -26.98 3.17 19.46
CA SER A 147 -26.41 1.84 19.69
C SER A 147 -26.87 1.17 20.99
N ALA A 148 -27.51 1.93 21.90
CA ALA A 148 -27.91 1.42 23.21
C ALA A 148 -28.95 0.29 23.13
N SER A 149 -28.74 -0.73 23.96
CA SER A 149 -29.59 -1.91 24.12
C SER A 149 -29.80 -2.22 25.60
N GLY A 150 -31.03 -2.56 25.97
CA GLY A 150 -31.38 -3.02 27.31
C GLY A 150 -31.38 -4.55 27.39
N TYR A 151 -30.90 -5.10 28.50
CA TYR A 151 -30.93 -6.54 28.77
C TYR A 151 -31.51 -6.83 30.15
N ARG A 152 -32.30 -7.89 30.26
CA ARG A 152 -32.72 -8.46 31.54
C ARG A 152 -31.63 -9.37 32.09
N LEU A 153 -31.37 -9.30 33.39
CA LEU A 153 -30.38 -10.13 34.06
C LEU A 153 -30.99 -11.43 34.59
N GLN A 154 -30.23 -12.52 34.58
CA GLN A 154 -30.62 -13.79 35.20
C GLN A 154 -30.84 -13.64 36.72
N ALA A 155 -30.03 -12.81 37.38
CA ALA A 155 -30.11 -12.53 38.80
C ALA A 155 -31.26 -11.58 39.20
N GLY A 156 -32.01 -11.04 38.23
CA GLY A 156 -32.99 -9.98 38.43
C GLY A 156 -32.42 -8.58 38.13
N GLY A 157 -33.30 -7.65 37.78
CA GLY A 157 -32.92 -6.32 37.29
C GLY A 157 -32.54 -6.30 35.80
N TYR A 158 -31.90 -5.20 35.39
CA TYR A 158 -31.61 -4.85 34.02
C TYR A 158 -30.21 -4.23 33.86
N ALA A 159 -29.68 -4.28 32.65
CA ALA A 159 -28.42 -3.60 32.27
C ALA A 159 -28.63 -2.76 31.01
N LEU A 160 -28.02 -1.57 30.99
CA LEU A 160 -27.93 -0.74 29.80
C LEU A 160 -26.57 -0.97 29.13
N VAL A 161 -26.58 -1.56 27.94
CA VAL A 161 -25.40 -1.77 27.10
C VAL A 161 -25.36 -0.68 26.04
N LEU A 162 -24.24 0.03 25.91
CA LEU A 162 -24.06 1.10 24.94
C LEU A 162 -23.60 0.60 23.57
N GLY A 163 -23.04 -0.61 23.51
CA GLY A 163 -22.56 -1.30 22.31
C GLY A 163 -21.49 -2.32 22.67
N LEU A 164 -20.75 -2.77 21.66
CA LEU A 164 -19.58 -3.64 21.85
C LEU A 164 -18.29 -2.81 21.94
N LEU A 165 -17.29 -3.34 22.63
CA LEU A 165 -15.91 -2.87 22.61
C LEU A 165 -14.97 -4.04 22.33
N SER A 166 -13.83 -3.79 21.68
CA SER A 166 -12.71 -4.73 21.72
C SER A 166 -12.22 -4.87 23.17
N THR A 167 -11.96 -6.11 23.60
CA THR A 167 -11.40 -6.36 24.92
C THR A 167 -10.01 -5.76 25.08
N GLY A 168 -9.24 -5.62 23.98
CA GLY A 168 -7.93 -4.97 23.97
C GLY A 168 -7.99 -3.47 24.28
N ALA A 169 -9.07 -2.81 23.85
CA ALA A 169 -9.29 -1.39 24.07
C ALA A 169 -10.06 -1.07 25.36
N SER A 170 -10.78 -2.05 25.90
CA SER A 170 -11.84 -1.81 26.90
C SER A 170 -11.37 -1.07 28.16
N GLU A 171 -10.25 -1.49 28.77
CA GLU A 171 -9.71 -0.85 29.98
C GLU A 171 -9.33 0.61 29.70
N ARG A 172 -8.67 0.86 28.56
CA ARG A 172 -8.27 2.20 28.14
C ARG A 172 -9.49 3.09 27.89
N THR A 173 -10.47 2.60 27.15
CA THR A 173 -11.70 3.33 26.83
C THR A 173 -12.46 3.70 28.10
N ILE A 174 -12.69 2.74 29.01
CA ILE A 174 -13.42 3.00 30.27
C ILE A 174 -12.65 3.97 31.17
N ARG A 175 -11.33 3.82 31.29
CA ARG A 175 -10.51 4.65 32.18
C ARG A 175 -10.34 6.09 31.68
N LEU A 176 -10.21 6.29 30.37
CA LEU A 176 -9.90 7.60 29.78
C LEU A 176 -11.14 8.40 29.37
N SER A 177 -12.29 7.75 29.24
CA SER A 177 -13.53 8.41 28.84
C SER A 177 -14.09 9.28 29.97
N ASP A 178 -14.37 10.55 29.67
CA ASP A 178 -15.13 11.47 30.51
C ASP A 178 -16.65 11.44 30.23
N ARG A 179 -17.07 10.68 29.20
CA ARG A 179 -18.46 10.58 28.73
C ARG A 179 -19.22 9.36 29.24
N LEU A 180 -18.54 8.46 29.96
CA LEU A 180 -19.13 7.24 30.49
C LEU A 180 -19.50 7.45 31.96
N PRO A 181 -20.64 6.93 32.44
CA PRO A 181 -20.99 6.98 33.86
C PRO A 181 -19.95 6.28 34.74
N GLU A 182 -19.81 6.77 35.98
CA GLU A 182 -19.02 6.08 37.00
C GLU A 182 -19.57 4.66 37.22
N GLY A 183 -18.67 3.67 37.23
CA GLY A 183 -19.04 2.26 37.35
C GLY A 183 -19.36 1.56 36.03
N SER A 184 -19.17 2.23 34.88
CA SER A 184 -19.21 1.57 33.57
C SER A 184 -18.20 0.42 33.51
N SER A 185 -18.60 -0.68 32.87
CA SER A 185 -17.79 -1.89 32.82
C SER A 185 -17.93 -2.62 31.48
N CYS A 186 -16.99 -3.51 31.21
CA CYS A 186 -16.95 -4.36 30.02
C CYS A 186 -17.24 -5.80 30.47
N VAL A 187 -18.32 -6.40 29.95
CA VAL A 187 -18.80 -7.71 30.42
C VAL A 187 -19.04 -8.68 29.26
N SER A 188 -18.94 -9.99 29.52
CA SER A 188 -19.14 -11.05 28.52
C SER A 188 -20.59 -11.19 28.04
N GLY A 189 -21.57 -10.77 28.84
CA GLY A 189 -23.00 -10.97 28.57
C GLY A 189 -23.57 -12.30 29.08
N ALA A 190 -22.76 -13.14 29.75
CA ALA A 190 -23.21 -14.43 30.29
C ALA A 190 -24.35 -14.33 31.33
N GLY A 191 -24.50 -13.17 31.97
CA GLY A 191 -25.59 -12.89 32.92
C GLY A 191 -26.90 -12.42 32.27
N PHE A 192 -26.95 -12.24 30.96
CA PHE A 192 -28.14 -11.73 30.25
C PHE A 192 -29.10 -12.88 29.92
N SER A 193 -30.39 -12.65 30.17
CA SER A 193 -31.46 -13.65 29.95
C SER A 193 -32.41 -13.29 28.81
N ALA A 194 -32.57 -11.99 28.52
CA ALA A 194 -33.39 -11.50 27.41
C ALA A 194 -32.93 -10.11 26.96
N ALA A 195 -32.95 -9.84 25.66
CA ALA A 195 -32.88 -8.47 25.13
C ALA A 195 -34.24 -7.79 25.29
N LEU A 196 -34.22 -6.50 25.65
CA LEU A 196 -35.42 -5.67 25.74
C LEU A 196 -35.78 -5.08 24.38
N VAL A 197 -37.06 -4.96 24.11
CA VAL A 197 -37.56 -4.26 22.92
C VAL A 197 -37.51 -2.76 23.19
N ARG A 198 -37.15 -1.97 22.18
CA ARG A 198 -37.22 -0.51 22.28
C ARG A 198 -38.39 0.00 21.46
N ASP A 199 -39.24 0.79 22.10
CA ASP A 199 -40.34 1.53 21.48
C ASP A 199 -40.13 3.05 21.64
N ASP A 200 -41.15 3.84 21.28
CA ASP A 200 -41.11 5.30 21.36
C ASP A 200 -41.03 5.83 22.81
N ALA A 201 -41.41 5.02 23.81
CA ALA A 201 -41.41 5.38 25.23
C ALA A 201 -40.16 4.90 25.97
N GLY A 202 -39.44 3.90 25.44
CA GLY A 202 -38.19 3.39 26.01
C GLY A 202 -38.00 1.89 25.80
N PHE A 203 -37.28 1.26 26.72
CA PHE A 203 -37.13 -0.19 26.78
C PHE A 203 -38.32 -0.86 27.50
N VAL A 204 -38.81 -1.95 26.91
CA VAL A 204 -39.90 -2.79 27.41
C VAL A 204 -39.56 -4.28 27.26
N GLU A 205 -40.21 -5.14 28.04
CA GLU A 205 -40.04 -6.60 27.89
C GLU A 205 -40.69 -7.09 26.58
N ALA A 206 -40.04 -8.06 25.94
CA ALA A 206 -40.66 -8.82 24.86
C ALA A 206 -41.88 -9.59 25.39
N GLY A 207 -42.89 -9.79 24.54
CA GLY A 207 -44.08 -10.58 24.90
C GLY A 207 -43.74 -12.01 25.33
N PRO A 208 -44.64 -12.70 26.05
CA PRO A 208 -44.40 -14.08 26.45
C PRO A 208 -44.27 -14.98 25.21
N GLY A 209 -43.20 -15.76 25.10
CA GLY A 209 -43.04 -16.71 23.99
C GLY A 209 -41.86 -17.69 24.09
N GLY A 210 -42.02 -18.85 23.45
CA GLY A 210 -41.06 -19.98 23.45
C GLY A 210 -40.12 -20.04 22.24
N ALA A 211 -39.03 -20.83 22.30
CA ALA A 211 -38.09 -20.97 21.18
C ALA A 211 -38.75 -21.61 19.94
N GLN A 212 -39.64 -22.57 20.18
CA GLN A 212 -40.46 -23.20 19.12
C GLN A 212 -41.42 -22.21 18.47
N GLU A 213 -41.99 -21.29 19.25
CA GLU A 213 -42.90 -20.25 18.75
C GLU A 213 -42.15 -19.22 17.90
N ALA A 214 -40.98 -18.77 18.34
CA ALA A 214 -40.12 -17.91 17.54
C ALA A 214 -39.70 -18.57 16.21
N ALA A 215 -39.39 -19.87 16.23
CA ALA A 215 -39.03 -20.61 15.02
C ALA A 215 -40.21 -20.76 14.04
N ALA A 216 -41.43 -21.01 14.56
CA ALA A 216 -42.64 -21.07 13.75
C ALA A 216 -42.96 -19.71 13.12
N LEU A 217 -42.89 -18.64 13.91
CA LEU A 217 -43.07 -17.26 13.44
C LEU A 217 -42.07 -16.91 12.33
N LEU A 218 -40.79 -17.26 12.50
CA LEU A 218 -39.77 -17.02 11.47
C LEU A 218 -40.08 -17.77 10.17
N ALA A 219 -40.51 -19.03 10.26
CA ALA A 219 -40.83 -19.82 9.08
C ALA A 219 -42.00 -19.21 8.28
N GLU A 220 -43.05 -18.79 8.96
CA GLU A 220 -44.21 -18.10 8.36
C GLU A 220 -43.79 -16.74 7.77
N ALA A 221 -43.04 -15.94 8.54
CA ALA A 221 -42.60 -14.62 8.12
C ALA A 221 -41.68 -14.66 6.89
N ARG A 222 -40.80 -15.67 6.79
CA ARG A 222 -39.94 -15.87 5.61
C ARG A 222 -40.73 -16.20 4.35
N LEU A 223 -41.77 -17.02 4.46
CA LEU A 223 -42.64 -17.34 3.33
C LEU A 223 -43.45 -16.13 2.87
N ALA A 224 -43.88 -15.28 3.82
CA ALA A 224 -44.66 -14.08 3.54
C ALA A 224 -43.81 -12.85 3.18
N GLY A 225 -42.50 -12.87 3.42
CA GLY A 225 -41.64 -11.68 3.37
C GLY A 225 -42.02 -10.62 4.40
N ASP A 226 -42.52 -11.02 5.57
CA ASP A 226 -43.04 -10.11 6.60
C ASP A 226 -41.95 -9.65 7.60
N PRO A 227 -41.52 -8.37 7.57
CA PRO A 227 -40.55 -7.84 8.52
C PRO A 227 -41.01 -7.92 9.98
N ALA A 228 -42.32 -7.76 10.23
CA ALA A 228 -42.85 -7.71 11.59
C ALA A 228 -42.76 -9.07 12.26
N GLY A 229 -43.13 -10.15 11.55
CA GLY A 229 -42.96 -11.52 12.02
C GLY A 229 -41.50 -11.91 12.26
N MET A 230 -40.57 -11.48 11.40
CA MET A 230 -39.13 -11.73 11.62
C MET A 230 -38.59 -10.97 12.84
N LYS A 231 -38.98 -9.69 12.98
CA LYS A 231 -38.62 -8.88 14.16
C LYS A 231 -39.17 -9.51 15.44
N GLN A 232 -40.43 -9.93 15.45
CA GLN A 232 -41.05 -10.57 16.60
C GLN A 232 -40.33 -11.87 16.98
N ALA A 233 -39.98 -12.70 15.99
CA ALA A 233 -39.20 -13.90 16.24
C ALA A 233 -37.80 -13.59 16.83
N CYS A 234 -37.17 -12.50 16.37
CA CYS A 234 -35.90 -12.03 16.95
C CYS A 234 -36.08 -11.56 18.39
N ASP A 235 -37.10 -10.74 18.68
CA ASP A 235 -37.38 -10.21 20.02
C ASP A 235 -37.66 -11.35 21.04
N LEU A 236 -38.14 -12.51 20.56
CA LEU A 236 -38.30 -13.74 21.36
C LEU A 236 -37.00 -14.55 21.56
N GLY A 237 -35.86 -14.02 21.08
CA GLY A 237 -34.52 -14.57 21.27
C GLY A 237 -34.04 -15.51 20.16
N LEU A 238 -34.60 -15.48 18.95
CA LEU A 238 -34.11 -16.30 17.84
C LEU A 238 -33.08 -15.53 16.98
N GLY A 239 -31.80 -15.83 17.14
CA GLY A 239 -30.71 -15.13 16.44
C GLY A 239 -30.81 -15.12 14.91
N THR A 240 -31.18 -16.24 14.29
CA THR A 240 -31.36 -16.31 12.82
C THR A 240 -32.53 -15.46 12.31
N ALA A 241 -33.51 -15.15 13.18
CA ALA A 241 -34.55 -14.17 12.87
C ALA A 241 -34.01 -12.74 12.96
N CYS A 242 -33.09 -12.46 13.88
CA CYS A 242 -32.42 -11.16 13.98
C CYS A 242 -31.61 -10.85 12.72
N THR A 243 -30.81 -11.82 12.23
CA THR A 243 -30.10 -11.70 10.96
C THR A 243 -31.06 -11.50 9.79
N ALA A 244 -32.14 -12.29 9.71
CA ALA A 244 -33.10 -12.19 8.62
C ALA A 244 -33.82 -10.82 8.61
N PHE A 245 -34.23 -10.33 9.78
CA PHE A 245 -34.81 -9.00 9.92
C PHE A 245 -33.80 -7.92 9.53
N ALA A 246 -32.57 -7.98 10.06
CA ALA A 246 -31.50 -7.03 9.74
C ALA A 246 -31.21 -6.99 8.24
N GLY A 247 -31.13 -8.14 7.58
CA GLY A 247 -30.94 -8.24 6.13
C GLY A 247 -32.09 -7.60 5.34
N LEU A 248 -33.33 -7.76 5.80
CA LEU A 248 -34.50 -7.17 5.16
C LEU A 248 -34.56 -5.65 5.29
N ILE A 249 -34.14 -5.11 6.43
CA ILE A 249 -34.07 -3.65 6.67
C ILE A 249 -32.72 -3.04 6.29
N TYR A 250 -31.77 -3.83 5.80
CA TYR A 250 -30.39 -3.44 5.55
C TYR A 250 -30.29 -2.25 4.57
N ASP A 251 -31.08 -2.27 3.50
CA ASP A 251 -31.10 -1.22 2.48
C ASP A 251 -32.41 -0.40 2.52
N ALA A 252 -33.27 -0.60 3.52
CA ALA A 252 -34.55 0.10 3.60
C ALA A 252 -34.35 1.59 3.98
N PRO A 253 -35.20 2.51 3.47
CA PRO A 253 -35.18 3.91 3.88
C PRO A 253 -35.30 4.08 5.40
N GLU A 254 -34.61 5.10 5.93
CA GLU A 254 -34.66 5.42 7.35
C GLU A 254 -36.07 5.77 7.82
N GLY A 255 -36.40 5.35 9.03
CA GLY A 255 -37.72 5.56 9.63
C GLY A 255 -37.84 4.91 11.00
N PRO A 256 -38.99 5.04 11.68
CA PRO A 256 -39.21 4.42 12.98
C PRO A 256 -38.95 2.91 12.95
N GLY A 257 -38.03 2.43 13.79
CA GLY A 257 -37.61 1.03 13.82
C GLY A 257 -36.74 0.56 12.64
N ARG A 258 -36.14 1.49 11.89
CA ARG A 258 -35.23 1.26 10.75
C ARG A 258 -34.04 2.22 10.84
N GLY A 259 -33.03 2.02 9.98
CA GLY A 259 -31.82 2.84 9.91
C GLY A 259 -30.56 2.12 10.41
N PRO A 260 -29.36 2.72 10.20
CA PRO A 260 -28.07 2.05 10.38
C PRO A 260 -27.88 1.40 11.76
N ALA A 261 -28.19 2.14 12.82
CA ALA A 261 -28.03 1.66 14.19
C ALA A 261 -28.96 0.49 14.53
N VAL A 262 -30.19 0.51 13.99
CA VAL A 262 -31.15 -0.57 14.17
C VAL A 262 -30.67 -1.83 13.44
N VAL A 263 -30.23 -1.67 12.19
CA VAL A 263 -29.65 -2.77 11.39
C VAL A 263 -28.47 -3.40 12.13
N THR A 264 -27.49 -2.61 12.55
CA THR A 264 -26.31 -3.09 13.27
C THR A 264 -26.69 -3.79 14.57
N ARG A 265 -27.63 -3.25 15.34
CA ARG A 265 -28.11 -3.89 16.58
C ARG A 265 -28.66 -5.30 16.31
N TYR A 266 -29.56 -5.46 15.34
CA TYR A 266 -30.14 -6.77 15.04
C TYR A 266 -29.14 -7.72 14.37
N ALA A 267 -28.25 -7.19 13.52
CA ALA A 267 -27.16 -7.96 12.92
C ALA A 267 -26.20 -8.50 13.99
N LEU A 268 -25.83 -7.69 14.99
CA LEU A 268 -25.00 -8.10 16.12
C LEU A 268 -25.70 -9.14 17.01
N LEU A 269 -27.01 -9.05 17.23
CA LEU A 269 -27.78 -10.10 17.91
C LEU A 269 -27.72 -11.43 17.15
N GLY A 270 -27.78 -11.39 15.82
CA GLY A 270 -27.51 -12.56 14.97
C GLY A 270 -26.08 -13.07 15.14
N CYS A 271 -25.09 -12.19 15.07
CA CYS A 271 -23.67 -12.50 15.25
C CYS A 271 -23.37 -13.18 16.60
N MET A 272 -23.90 -12.65 17.70
CA MET A 272 -23.78 -13.23 19.04
C MET A 272 -24.45 -14.60 19.16
N ALA A 273 -25.49 -14.84 18.37
CA ALA A 273 -26.08 -16.17 18.20
C ALA A 273 -25.25 -17.09 17.27
N SER A 274 -24.02 -16.72 16.93
CA SER A 274 -23.11 -17.43 16.03
C SER A 274 -23.59 -17.50 14.58
N ASP A 275 -24.46 -16.58 14.16
CA ASP A 275 -24.83 -16.40 12.75
C ASP A 275 -23.82 -15.47 12.06
N LEU A 276 -22.90 -16.05 11.30
CA LEU A 276 -21.83 -15.33 10.61
C LEU A 276 -22.36 -14.29 9.62
N GLU A 277 -23.53 -14.54 9.02
CA GLU A 277 -24.17 -13.55 8.15
C GLU A 277 -24.54 -12.29 8.94
N GLY A 278 -24.98 -12.45 10.19
CA GLY A 278 -25.21 -11.33 11.11
C GLY A 278 -23.92 -10.55 11.39
N CYS A 279 -22.79 -11.24 11.59
CA CYS A 279 -21.49 -10.57 11.76
C CYS A 279 -21.09 -9.79 10.50
N ARG A 280 -21.30 -10.38 9.31
CA ARG A 280 -21.01 -9.74 8.02
C ARG A 280 -21.86 -8.49 7.80
N LEU A 281 -23.16 -8.57 8.06
CA LEU A 281 -24.08 -7.43 7.96
C LEU A 281 -23.70 -6.33 8.95
N ALA A 282 -23.25 -6.68 10.15
CA ALA A 282 -22.84 -5.68 11.14
C ALA A 282 -21.66 -4.84 10.65
N ILE A 283 -20.68 -5.44 9.95
CA ILE A 283 -19.45 -4.74 9.55
C ILE A 283 -19.44 -4.17 8.12
N ASN A 284 -20.26 -4.70 7.21
CA ASN A 284 -20.17 -4.37 5.77
C ASN A 284 -21.04 -3.15 5.35
N ARG A 285 -21.45 -2.30 6.31
CA ARG A 285 -22.26 -1.10 6.05
C ARG A 285 -21.35 0.14 5.97
N GLN A 286 -21.70 1.12 5.14
CA GLN A 286 -20.99 2.41 5.07
C GLN A 286 -21.18 3.24 6.35
N ASP A 287 -22.41 3.42 6.84
CA ASP A 287 -22.67 4.09 8.14
C ASP A 287 -22.56 3.09 9.32
N ASN A 288 -21.51 2.26 9.32
CA ASN A 288 -21.37 1.20 10.31
C ASN A 288 -21.33 1.77 11.73
N THR A 289 -22.42 1.60 12.49
CA THR A 289 -22.48 2.03 13.90
C THR A 289 -21.86 1.02 14.85
N THR A 290 -21.15 0.01 14.36
CA THR A 290 -20.50 -1.01 15.18
C THR A 290 -19.47 -0.38 16.13
N GLU A 291 -18.75 0.65 15.68
CA GLU A 291 -17.77 1.37 16.51
C GLU A 291 -18.38 2.53 17.32
N LEU A 292 -19.67 2.84 17.13
CA LEU A 292 -20.29 4.06 17.67
C LEU A 292 -20.10 4.18 19.19
N ALA A 293 -20.23 3.08 19.94
CA ALA A 293 -20.04 3.09 21.38
C ALA A 293 -18.61 3.47 21.77
N GLN A 294 -17.61 3.00 21.02
CA GLN A 294 -16.21 3.31 21.24
C GLN A 294 -15.90 4.75 20.86
N ASP A 295 -16.39 5.22 19.70
CA ASP A 295 -16.17 6.58 19.20
C ASP A 295 -16.83 7.63 20.10
N GLN A 296 -18.01 7.33 20.64
CA GLN A 296 -18.68 8.22 21.58
C GLN A 296 -17.99 8.25 22.95
N ALA A 297 -17.43 7.12 23.40
CA ALA A 297 -16.71 7.06 24.67
C ALA A 297 -15.32 7.72 24.59
N LEU A 298 -14.59 7.53 23.48
CA LEU A 298 -13.23 8.05 23.33
C LEU A 298 -12.95 8.60 21.91
N PRO A 299 -13.45 9.80 21.57
CA PRO A 299 -13.28 10.39 20.23
C PRO A 299 -11.80 10.52 19.84
N GLY A 300 -11.43 10.03 18.66
CA GLY A 300 -10.06 10.17 18.11
C GLY A 300 -8.98 9.35 18.84
N GLY A 301 -9.35 8.50 19.80
CA GLY A 301 -8.38 7.74 20.62
C GLY A 301 -8.12 6.30 20.18
N VAL A 302 -8.79 5.81 19.14
CA VAL A 302 -8.86 4.38 18.79
C VAL A 302 -7.94 4.03 17.63
N THR A 303 -7.07 3.04 17.82
CA THR A 303 -6.24 2.48 16.74
C THR A 303 -7.07 1.50 15.91
N ALA A 304 -6.69 1.25 14.64
CA ALA A 304 -7.45 0.34 13.77
C ALA A 304 -7.58 -1.09 14.33
N GLU A 305 -6.57 -1.55 15.06
CA GLU A 305 -6.50 -2.87 15.70
C GLU A 305 -7.45 -3.02 16.91
N ASP A 306 -7.82 -1.89 17.54
CA ASP A 306 -8.67 -1.83 18.74
C ASP A 306 -10.18 -1.77 18.40
N ARG A 307 -10.54 -1.90 17.12
CA ARG A 307 -11.91 -1.80 16.61
C ARG A 307 -12.65 -3.14 16.67
N VAL A 308 -13.95 -3.10 16.97
CA VAL A 308 -14.81 -4.29 16.95
C VAL A 308 -14.86 -4.92 15.56
N THR A 309 -14.83 -4.10 14.51
CA THR A 309 -14.79 -4.53 13.11
C THR A 309 -13.59 -5.42 12.82
N ALA A 310 -12.42 -5.12 13.39
CA ALA A 310 -11.23 -5.95 13.22
C ALA A 310 -11.43 -7.33 13.86
N GLU A 311 -12.00 -7.38 15.06
CA GLU A 311 -12.30 -8.64 15.77
C GLU A 311 -13.35 -9.50 15.05
N LEU A 312 -14.42 -8.88 14.54
CA LEU A 312 -15.43 -9.59 13.74
C LEU A 312 -14.87 -10.06 12.38
N SER A 313 -13.93 -9.31 11.79
CA SER A 313 -13.25 -9.72 10.56
C SER A 313 -12.38 -10.97 10.75
N LYS A 314 -11.75 -11.13 11.92
CA LYS A 314 -11.03 -12.38 12.29
C LYS A 314 -11.98 -13.58 12.27
N LEU A 315 -13.14 -13.46 12.93
CA LEU A 315 -14.16 -14.51 12.97
C LEU A 315 -14.67 -14.89 11.57
N LEU A 316 -14.93 -13.89 10.73
CA LEU A 316 -15.40 -14.12 9.36
C LEU A 316 -14.31 -14.75 8.48
N CYS A 317 -13.05 -14.31 8.62
CA CYS A 317 -11.95 -14.88 7.85
C CYS A 317 -11.62 -16.32 8.27
N ASP A 318 -11.73 -16.64 9.56
CA ASP A 318 -11.64 -18.02 10.05
C ASP A 318 -12.71 -18.93 9.42
N ALA A 319 -13.87 -18.37 9.09
CA ALA A 319 -14.95 -19.04 8.36
C ALA A 319 -14.79 -18.99 6.83
N GLN A 320 -13.64 -18.54 6.34
CA GLN A 320 -13.31 -18.36 4.92
C GLN A 320 -14.24 -17.38 4.18
N ASP A 321 -14.90 -16.45 4.88
CA ASP A 321 -15.64 -15.38 4.22
C ASP A 321 -14.66 -14.41 3.56
N ARG A 322 -14.77 -14.30 2.22
CA ARG A 322 -13.88 -13.49 1.39
C ARG A 322 -13.89 -12.00 1.76
N VAL A 323 -15.03 -11.45 2.21
CA VAL A 323 -15.14 -10.04 2.59
C VAL A 323 -14.50 -9.83 3.96
N GLY A 324 -14.78 -10.71 4.91
CA GLY A 324 -14.13 -10.73 6.22
C GLY A 324 -12.61 -10.80 6.12
N CYS A 325 -12.07 -11.63 5.23
CA CYS A 325 -10.63 -11.70 5.02
C CYS A 325 -10.04 -10.41 4.42
N ILE A 326 -10.71 -9.77 3.47
CA ILE A 326 -10.26 -8.47 2.93
C ILE A 326 -10.28 -7.40 4.02
N LEU A 327 -11.36 -7.34 4.81
CA LEU A 327 -11.49 -6.37 5.90
C LEU A 327 -10.45 -6.62 6.99
N LEU A 328 -10.13 -7.87 7.30
CA LEU A 328 -9.04 -8.21 8.22
C LEU A 328 -7.69 -7.67 7.72
N ALA A 329 -7.35 -7.94 6.46
CA ALA A 329 -6.09 -7.48 5.87
C ALA A 329 -5.99 -5.94 5.82
N ARG A 330 -7.10 -5.24 5.54
CA ARG A 330 -7.15 -3.77 5.46
C ARG A 330 -7.10 -3.07 6.81
N ASN A 331 -7.66 -3.68 7.85
CA ASN A 331 -7.71 -3.08 9.19
C ASN A 331 -6.46 -3.36 10.03
N THR A 332 -5.50 -4.12 9.49
CA THR A 332 -4.26 -4.47 10.19
C THR A 332 -3.11 -3.63 9.63
N ALA A 333 -2.52 -2.75 10.47
CA ALA A 333 -1.46 -1.80 10.09
C ALA A 333 -1.83 -0.88 8.90
N ALA A 334 -3.03 -0.29 8.93
CA ALA A 334 -3.54 0.52 7.83
C ALA A 334 -2.75 1.82 7.56
N ASP A 335 -2.04 2.33 8.56
CA ASP A 335 -1.40 3.66 8.58
C ASP A 335 0.13 3.59 8.72
N ARG A 336 0.72 2.39 8.69
CA ARG A 336 2.15 2.17 8.92
C ARG A 336 2.66 0.92 8.22
N SER A 337 3.98 0.77 8.15
CA SER A 337 4.57 -0.50 7.73
C SER A 337 4.18 -1.62 8.71
N PRO A 338 3.71 -2.78 8.19
CA PRO A 338 3.31 -3.88 9.04
C PRO A 338 4.53 -4.55 9.71
N SER A 339 4.35 -5.02 10.94
CA SER A 339 5.26 -5.97 11.58
C SER A 339 5.21 -7.32 10.84
N LEU A 340 6.16 -8.22 11.12
CA LEU A 340 6.19 -9.52 10.45
C LEU A 340 4.90 -10.35 10.68
N VAL A 341 4.35 -10.31 11.89
CA VAL A 341 3.09 -11.01 12.23
C VAL A 341 1.91 -10.42 11.46
N GLU A 342 1.86 -9.09 11.37
CA GLU A 342 0.81 -8.37 10.64
C GLU A 342 0.91 -8.65 9.14
N ALA A 343 2.11 -8.55 8.56
CA ALA A 343 2.36 -8.86 7.16
C ALA A 343 1.96 -10.31 6.84
N ALA A 344 2.34 -11.26 7.71
CA ALA A 344 1.99 -12.67 7.56
C ALA A 344 0.47 -12.90 7.65
N SER A 345 -0.22 -12.23 8.57
CA SER A 345 -1.67 -12.31 8.72
C SER A 345 -2.41 -11.69 7.53
N ASN A 346 -1.95 -10.52 7.06
CA ASN A 346 -2.50 -9.82 5.90
C ASN A 346 -2.34 -10.66 4.63
N PHE A 347 -1.15 -11.24 4.42
CA PHE A 347 -0.91 -12.15 3.32
C PHE A 347 -1.82 -13.38 3.37
N ALA A 348 -1.95 -14.03 4.53
CA ALA A 348 -2.80 -15.21 4.70
C ALA A 348 -4.28 -14.91 4.45
N ALA A 349 -4.78 -13.77 4.93
CA ALA A 349 -6.15 -13.33 4.71
C ALA A 349 -6.41 -13.03 3.22
N ASN A 350 -5.51 -12.29 2.56
CA ASN A 350 -5.61 -12.04 1.13
C ASN A 350 -5.50 -13.31 0.29
N LEU A 351 -4.62 -14.25 0.66
CA LEU A 351 -4.50 -15.55 -0.01
C LEU A 351 -5.83 -16.32 0.08
N THR A 352 -6.45 -16.33 1.25
CA THR A 352 -7.76 -16.95 1.47
C THR A 352 -8.83 -16.26 0.60
N ALA A 353 -8.90 -14.92 0.60
CA ALA A 353 -9.84 -14.18 -0.23
C ALA A 353 -9.67 -14.44 -1.75
N CYS A 354 -8.42 -14.54 -2.21
CA CYS A 354 -8.09 -14.93 -3.58
C CYS A 354 -8.61 -16.34 -3.90
N GLN A 355 -8.35 -17.32 -3.03
CA GLN A 355 -8.82 -18.70 -3.20
C GLN A 355 -10.35 -18.82 -3.20
N GLN A 356 -11.05 -17.90 -2.53
CA GLN A 356 -12.51 -17.79 -2.53
C GLN A 356 -13.08 -16.99 -3.72
N GLY A 357 -12.25 -16.70 -4.74
CA GLY A 357 -12.68 -16.21 -6.05
C GLY A 357 -12.58 -14.70 -6.27
N ILE A 358 -11.85 -13.96 -5.44
CA ILE A 358 -11.62 -12.52 -5.66
C ILE A 358 -10.35 -12.33 -6.50
N GLY A 359 -10.50 -12.34 -7.82
CA GLY A 359 -9.38 -12.32 -8.78
C GLY A 359 -8.40 -11.15 -8.61
N TRP A 360 -8.87 -9.94 -8.33
CA TRP A 360 -7.98 -8.77 -8.15
C TRP A 360 -7.13 -8.83 -6.87
N ILE A 361 -7.55 -9.60 -5.85
CA ILE A 361 -6.70 -9.84 -4.68
C ILE A 361 -5.54 -10.77 -5.08
N CYS A 362 -5.79 -11.76 -5.94
CA CYS A 362 -4.74 -12.64 -6.45
C CYS A 362 -3.64 -11.86 -7.16
N GLU A 363 -4.01 -10.80 -7.89
CA GLU A 363 -3.09 -9.93 -8.63
C GLU A 363 -2.06 -9.23 -7.74
N GLY A 364 -2.38 -9.01 -6.45
CA GLY A 364 -1.53 -8.32 -5.47
C GLY A 364 -0.83 -9.23 -4.47
N LEU A 365 -0.93 -10.57 -4.61
CA LEU A 365 -0.33 -11.50 -3.65
C LEU A 365 1.20 -11.48 -3.66
N GLU A 366 1.83 -11.26 -4.81
CA GLU A 366 3.30 -11.12 -4.90
C GLU A 366 3.79 -9.93 -4.06
N GLU A 367 3.16 -8.76 -4.22
CA GLU A 367 3.49 -7.56 -3.44
C GLU A 367 3.13 -7.75 -1.96
N GLY A 368 1.99 -8.39 -1.67
CA GLY A 368 1.62 -8.75 -0.30
C GLY A 368 2.67 -9.63 0.39
N PHE A 369 3.28 -10.57 -0.34
CA PHE A 369 4.36 -11.40 0.20
C PHE A 369 5.69 -10.64 0.29
N ARG A 370 5.94 -9.66 -0.59
CA ARG A 370 7.10 -8.76 -0.48
C ARG A 370 7.08 -7.99 0.85
N ALA A 371 5.91 -7.57 1.33
CA ALA A 371 5.78 -6.97 2.66
C ALA A 371 6.24 -7.93 3.78
N VAL A 372 5.96 -9.24 3.65
CA VAL A 372 6.46 -10.28 4.58
C VAL A 372 7.99 -10.34 4.53
N THR A 373 8.59 -10.41 3.34
CA THR A 373 10.06 -10.51 3.22
C THR A 373 10.78 -9.27 3.76
N VAL A 374 10.22 -8.08 3.52
CA VAL A 374 10.75 -6.82 4.05
C VAL A 374 10.66 -6.81 5.56
N ALA A 375 9.51 -7.16 6.14
CA ALA A 375 9.33 -7.22 7.60
C ALA A 375 10.19 -8.31 8.26
N ARG A 376 10.50 -9.40 7.54
CA ARG A 376 11.44 -10.44 7.96
C ARG A 376 12.89 -9.95 7.97
N GLY A 377 13.20 -8.86 7.26
CA GLY A 377 14.57 -8.42 7.02
C GLY A 377 15.35 -9.34 6.09
N ALA A 378 14.65 -10.16 5.29
CA ALA A 378 15.28 -11.07 4.34
C ALA A 378 15.64 -10.33 3.05
N ALA A 379 16.87 -10.51 2.58
CA ALA A 379 17.33 -9.93 1.32
C ALA A 379 16.70 -10.58 0.08
N ASP A 380 16.21 -11.83 0.20
CA ASP A 380 15.73 -12.64 -0.91
C ASP A 380 14.67 -13.66 -0.49
N LEU A 381 13.84 -14.07 -1.46
CA LEU A 381 12.88 -15.17 -1.35
C LEU A 381 13.59 -16.53 -1.24
N THR A 382 13.01 -17.48 -0.51
CA THR A 382 13.46 -18.88 -0.54
C THR A 382 13.08 -19.56 -1.87
N PRO A 383 13.69 -20.71 -2.23
CA PRO A 383 13.28 -21.46 -3.41
C PRO A 383 11.80 -21.87 -3.40
N ASP A 384 11.27 -22.28 -2.25
CA ASP A 384 9.86 -22.68 -2.12
C ASP A 384 8.93 -21.48 -2.32
N GLU A 385 9.29 -20.32 -1.77
CA GLU A 385 8.54 -19.06 -1.95
C GLU A 385 8.55 -18.61 -3.41
N ARG A 386 9.71 -18.63 -4.09
CA ARG A 386 9.81 -18.31 -5.52
C ARG A 386 8.93 -19.22 -6.36
N PHE A 387 8.97 -20.53 -6.12
CA PHE A 387 8.18 -21.50 -6.88
C PHE A 387 6.67 -21.31 -6.67
N ALA A 388 6.24 -21.10 -5.44
CA ALA A 388 4.83 -20.94 -5.13
C ALA A 388 4.26 -19.63 -5.67
N LEU A 389 4.98 -18.51 -5.50
CA LEU A 389 4.58 -17.21 -6.07
C LEU A 389 4.54 -17.27 -7.60
N ALA A 390 5.52 -17.92 -8.24
CA ALA A 390 5.49 -18.16 -9.69
C ALA A 390 4.24 -18.93 -10.13
N GLY A 391 3.80 -19.90 -9.32
CA GLY A 391 2.58 -20.67 -9.55
C GLY A 391 1.30 -19.83 -9.48
N ILE A 392 1.23 -18.90 -8.52
CA ILE A 392 0.11 -17.96 -8.38
C ILE A 392 0.06 -17.04 -9.59
N GLU A 393 1.18 -16.40 -9.95
CA GLU A 393 1.29 -15.52 -11.12
C GLU A 393 0.97 -16.24 -12.43
N ALA A 394 1.46 -17.47 -12.58
CA ALA A 394 1.15 -18.31 -13.74
C ALA A 394 -0.34 -18.66 -13.86
N GLY A 395 -1.06 -18.71 -12.73
CA GLY A 395 -2.51 -19.01 -12.72
C GLY A 395 -3.40 -17.85 -13.16
N ILE A 396 -2.87 -16.62 -13.18
CA ILE A 396 -3.63 -15.39 -13.48
C ILE A 396 -3.15 -14.67 -14.75
N CYS A 397 -2.10 -15.16 -15.41
CA CYS A 397 -1.54 -14.60 -16.63
C CYS A 397 -1.88 -15.43 -17.88
N THR A 398 -1.66 -14.87 -19.08
CA THR A 398 -1.79 -15.61 -20.35
C THR A 398 -0.46 -15.63 -21.10
N GLN A 399 -0.05 -16.81 -21.58
CA GLN A 399 1.18 -17.00 -22.35
C GLN A 399 0.98 -16.62 -23.82
N GLY A 400 2.01 -16.02 -24.42
CA GLY A 400 2.02 -15.61 -25.82
C GLY A 400 2.18 -14.11 -26.00
N PRO A 401 2.20 -13.61 -27.25
CA PRO A 401 2.33 -12.19 -27.52
C PRO A 401 1.21 -11.39 -26.84
N ARG A 402 1.55 -10.20 -26.32
CA ARG A 402 0.64 -9.38 -25.53
C ARG A 402 -0.57 -8.93 -26.36
N ASP A 403 -1.72 -9.54 -26.11
CA ASP A 403 -3.01 -9.02 -26.56
C ASP A 403 -3.47 -7.87 -25.66
N PRO A 404 -4.27 -6.91 -26.17
CA PRO A 404 -4.90 -5.89 -25.34
C PRO A 404 -5.73 -6.53 -24.21
N ASN A 405 -5.58 -6.01 -22.98
CA ASN A 405 -6.30 -6.44 -21.78
C ASN A 405 -5.95 -7.83 -21.21
N GLN A 406 -4.89 -8.50 -21.68
CA GLN A 406 -4.36 -9.72 -21.05
C GLN A 406 -3.17 -9.41 -20.14
N ARG A 407 -3.13 -10.05 -18.95
CA ARG A 407 -2.00 -9.95 -18.02
C ARG A 407 -0.81 -10.74 -18.56
N SER A 408 0.34 -10.08 -18.61
CA SER A 408 1.60 -10.70 -19.06
C SER A 408 2.11 -11.74 -18.05
N CYS A 409 2.64 -12.86 -18.55
CA CYS A 409 3.32 -13.86 -17.73
C CYS A 409 4.78 -13.48 -17.35
N LYS A 410 5.23 -12.26 -17.62
CA LYS A 410 6.61 -11.80 -17.36
C LYS A 410 7.07 -12.06 -15.92
N SER A 411 6.26 -11.71 -14.91
CA SER A 411 6.60 -11.94 -13.51
C SER A 411 6.75 -13.43 -13.19
N ALA A 412 5.83 -14.28 -13.69
CA ALA A 412 5.92 -15.72 -13.54
C ALA A 412 7.21 -16.30 -14.17
N TYR A 413 7.60 -15.83 -15.37
CA TYR A 413 8.84 -16.27 -16.02
C TYR A 413 10.08 -15.92 -15.19
N TYR A 414 10.12 -14.74 -14.58
CA TYR A 414 11.25 -14.33 -13.75
C TYR A 414 11.28 -15.06 -12.40
N LEU A 415 10.15 -15.27 -11.75
CA LEU A 415 10.09 -16.06 -10.51
C LEU A 415 10.52 -17.52 -10.77
N TYR A 416 10.08 -18.13 -11.86
CA TYR A 416 10.56 -19.47 -12.25
C TYR A 416 12.03 -19.49 -12.66
N ARG A 417 12.53 -18.48 -13.37
CA ARG A 417 13.98 -18.33 -13.63
C ARG A 417 14.76 -18.30 -12.32
N ASP A 418 14.34 -17.48 -11.38
CA ASP A 418 15.05 -17.26 -10.13
C ASP A 418 14.99 -18.50 -9.24
N PHE A 419 13.87 -19.23 -9.26
CA PHE A 419 13.77 -20.57 -8.67
C PHE A 419 14.79 -21.56 -9.28
N LEU A 420 14.94 -21.56 -10.60
CA LEU A 420 15.88 -22.43 -11.32
C LEU A 420 17.34 -21.99 -11.16
N THR A 421 17.60 -20.70 -10.90
CA THR A 421 18.95 -20.14 -10.84
C THR A 421 19.51 -20.17 -9.42
N TYR A 422 18.75 -19.67 -8.45
CA TYR A 422 19.23 -19.39 -7.11
C TYR A 422 18.85 -20.47 -6.09
N GLY A 423 19.65 -20.61 -5.04
CA GLY A 423 19.44 -21.59 -3.97
C GLY A 423 19.99 -22.98 -4.24
N ASP A 424 19.76 -23.90 -3.29
CA ASP A 424 20.25 -25.29 -3.33
C ASP A 424 19.52 -26.12 -4.41
N PRO A 425 20.23 -26.66 -5.42
CA PRO A 425 19.63 -27.52 -6.44
C PRO A 425 18.92 -28.77 -5.87
N ASP A 426 19.45 -29.35 -4.80
CA ASP A 426 18.90 -30.58 -4.20
C ASP A 426 17.54 -30.32 -3.53
N ALA A 427 17.32 -29.08 -3.06
CA ALA A 427 16.07 -28.65 -2.44
C ALA A 427 14.93 -28.42 -3.45
N ARG A 428 15.20 -28.34 -4.76
CA ARG A 428 14.18 -28.01 -5.78
C ARG A 428 13.30 -29.21 -6.16
N GLY A 429 13.87 -30.42 -6.20
CA GLY A 429 13.14 -31.64 -6.58
C GLY A 429 12.74 -31.70 -8.08
N PRO A 430 12.77 -32.90 -8.69
CA PRO A 430 12.65 -33.05 -10.15
C PRO A 430 11.28 -32.62 -10.72
N ALA A 431 10.19 -32.82 -9.99
CA ALA A 431 8.84 -32.48 -10.45
C ALA A 431 8.66 -30.95 -10.61
N ARG A 432 9.19 -30.17 -9.66
CA ARG A 432 9.10 -28.71 -9.69
C ARG A 432 10.00 -28.10 -10.75
N VAL A 433 11.22 -28.63 -10.89
CA VAL A 433 12.11 -28.27 -12.00
C VAL A 433 11.44 -28.55 -13.35
N THR A 434 10.78 -29.71 -13.49
CA THR A 434 10.04 -30.06 -14.71
C THR A 434 8.91 -29.06 -14.98
N ARG A 435 8.16 -28.66 -13.95
CA ARG A 435 7.06 -27.69 -14.10
C ARG A 435 7.55 -26.30 -14.49
N ALA A 436 8.58 -25.78 -13.82
CA ALA A 436 9.15 -24.46 -14.08
C ALA A 436 9.79 -24.40 -15.49
N SER A 437 10.55 -25.42 -15.86
CA SER A 437 11.16 -25.51 -17.20
C SER A 437 10.11 -25.72 -18.30
N ALA A 438 9.06 -26.52 -18.06
CA ALA A 438 7.94 -26.66 -18.99
C ALA A 438 7.25 -25.32 -19.22
N PHE A 439 6.94 -24.56 -18.16
CA PHE A 439 6.29 -23.25 -18.29
C PHE A 439 7.12 -22.25 -19.12
N LEU A 440 8.43 -22.20 -18.93
CA LEU A 440 9.33 -21.36 -19.75
C LEU A 440 9.41 -21.85 -21.21
N THR A 441 9.41 -23.16 -21.42
CA THR A 441 9.43 -23.76 -22.77
C THR A 441 8.14 -23.49 -23.51
N GLU A 442 7.00 -23.65 -22.85
CA GLU A 442 5.66 -23.38 -23.37
C GLU A 442 5.48 -21.90 -23.70
N GLY A 443 5.88 -21.00 -22.80
CA GLY A 443 5.86 -19.56 -23.08
C GLY A 443 6.69 -19.17 -24.31
N CYS A 444 7.92 -19.72 -24.43
CA CYS A 444 8.73 -19.47 -25.62
C CYS A 444 8.10 -20.06 -26.89
N ALA A 445 7.48 -21.24 -26.78
CA ALA A 445 6.74 -21.87 -27.88
C ALA A 445 5.47 -21.10 -28.28
N ALA A 446 4.81 -20.45 -27.32
CA ALA A 446 3.64 -19.58 -27.51
C ALA A 446 4.00 -18.22 -28.13
N GLY A 447 5.29 -17.87 -28.18
CA GLY A 447 5.77 -16.64 -28.82
C GLY A 447 6.06 -15.48 -27.86
N ASP A 448 6.30 -15.76 -26.57
CA ASP A 448 6.75 -14.74 -25.61
C ASP A 448 8.26 -14.49 -25.72
N PRO A 449 8.72 -13.26 -26.07
CA PRO A 449 10.15 -12.93 -26.08
C PRO A 449 10.79 -13.07 -24.70
N ALA A 450 10.04 -12.74 -23.64
CA ALA A 450 10.47 -12.85 -22.25
C ALA A 450 10.88 -14.26 -21.86
N ALA A 451 10.04 -15.24 -22.22
CA ALA A 451 10.26 -16.65 -21.94
C ALA A 451 11.45 -17.19 -22.74
N CYS A 452 11.54 -16.86 -24.03
CA CYS A 452 12.65 -17.29 -24.88
C CYS A 452 14.00 -16.73 -24.43
N ALA A 453 14.06 -15.42 -24.09
CA ALA A 453 15.27 -14.80 -23.58
C ALA A 453 15.70 -15.43 -22.24
N THR A 454 14.74 -15.64 -21.33
CA THR A 454 14.96 -16.30 -20.04
C THR A 454 15.50 -17.73 -20.20
N LEU A 455 14.90 -18.53 -21.09
CA LEU A 455 15.35 -19.90 -21.38
C LEU A 455 16.79 -19.91 -21.88
N SER A 456 17.16 -18.96 -22.76
CA SER A 456 18.53 -18.89 -23.30
C SER A 456 19.62 -18.70 -22.24
N LYS A 457 19.27 -18.17 -21.06
CA LYS A 457 20.18 -17.88 -19.94
C LYS A 457 20.42 -19.02 -18.96
N LEU A 458 19.78 -20.17 -19.14
CA LEU A 458 19.76 -21.24 -18.14
C LEU A 458 20.52 -22.48 -18.65
N PRO A 459 21.87 -22.51 -18.57
CA PRO A 459 22.72 -23.59 -19.10
C PRO A 459 22.44 -24.98 -18.51
N ASP A 460 21.97 -25.03 -17.27
CA ASP A 460 21.83 -26.29 -16.53
C ASP A 460 20.59 -27.11 -16.92
N PHE A 461 19.63 -26.50 -17.62
CA PHE A 461 18.31 -27.10 -17.89
C PHE A 461 18.06 -27.38 -19.38
N TRP A 462 18.75 -26.65 -20.26
CA TRP A 462 18.62 -26.81 -21.71
C TRP A 462 20.00 -26.93 -22.34
N ARG A 463 20.10 -27.78 -23.38
CA ARG A 463 21.33 -27.93 -24.14
C ARG A 463 21.65 -26.62 -24.86
N VAL A 464 22.94 -26.43 -25.16
CA VAL A 464 23.40 -25.29 -25.96
C VAL A 464 22.55 -25.11 -27.22
N SER A 465 22.26 -26.17 -27.98
CA SER A 465 21.42 -26.09 -29.19
C SER A 465 19.99 -25.57 -28.95
N GLU A 466 19.38 -25.91 -27.82
CA GLU A 466 18.02 -25.47 -27.47
C GLU A 466 18.02 -24.00 -27.03
N ARG A 467 19.03 -23.62 -26.26
CA ARG A 467 19.26 -22.24 -25.82
C ARG A 467 19.59 -21.32 -27.00
N GLN A 468 20.35 -21.83 -27.97
CA GLN A 468 20.63 -21.16 -29.24
C GLN A 468 19.36 -20.95 -30.06
N ALA A 469 18.52 -21.97 -30.17
CA ALA A 469 17.21 -21.86 -30.83
C ALA A 469 16.28 -20.85 -30.12
N ALA A 470 16.28 -20.84 -28.78
CA ALA A 470 15.51 -19.88 -28.00
C ALA A 470 16.04 -18.44 -28.15
N ALA A 471 17.35 -18.23 -28.15
CA ALA A 471 17.96 -16.92 -28.43
C ALA A 471 17.59 -16.42 -29.83
N ALA A 472 17.75 -17.27 -30.85
CA ALA A 472 17.36 -16.96 -32.23
C ALA A 472 15.86 -16.63 -32.35
N ARG A 473 15.01 -17.37 -31.63
CA ARG A 473 13.58 -17.13 -31.59
C ARG A 473 13.21 -15.83 -30.88
N ALA A 474 13.85 -15.51 -29.77
CA ALA A 474 13.66 -14.25 -29.06
C ALA A 474 13.99 -13.05 -29.97
N ILE A 475 15.09 -13.14 -30.71
CA ILE A 475 15.47 -12.14 -31.73
C ILE A 475 14.39 -12.02 -32.79
N ALA A 476 13.97 -13.15 -33.41
CA ALA A 476 12.96 -13.13 -34.45
C ALA A 476 11.60 -12.58 -33.98
N LEU A 477 11.19 -12.89 -32.76
CA LEU A 477 9.95 -12.37 -32.16
C LEU A 477 10.04 -10.86 -31.92
N CYS A 478 11.16 -10.38 -31.40
CA CYS A 478 11.38 -8.95 -31.18
C CYS A 478 11.53 -8.13 -32.46
N ASP A 479 12.08 -8.74 -33.53
CA ASP A 479 12.18 -8.10 -34.84
C ASP A 479 10.81 -8.02 -35.54
N ALA A 480 9.89 -8.94 -35.23
CA ALA A 480 8.53 -8.94 -35.77
C ALA A 480 7.57 -7.98 -35.05
N GLN A 481 7.97 -7.41 -33.91
CA GLN A 481 7.16 -6.43 -33.18
C GLN A 481 7.30 -5.02 -33.79
N GLU A 482 6.18 -4.39 -34.13
CA GLU A 482 6.16 -2.98 -34.58
C GLU A 482 6.52 -2.01 -33.45
N ASN A 483 6.01 -2.26 -32.23
CA ASN A 483 6.36 -1.53 -31.02
C ASN A 483 7.10 -2.48 -30.08
N LYS A 484 8.42 -2.30 -29.96
CA LYS A 484 9.26 -3.13 -29.11
C LYS A 484 8.93 -2.88 -27.65
N ASP A 485 8.72 -3.95 -26.89
CA ASP A 485 8.62 -3.86 -25.43
C ASP A 485 10.01 -3.70 -24.77
N SER A 486 10.02 -3.43 -23.46
CA SER A 486 11.26 -3.29 -22.67
C SER A 486 12.23 -4.48 -22.76
N ILE A 487 11.74 -5.68 -23.07
CA ILE A 487 12.58 -6.88 -23.23
C ILE A 487 13.22 -6.87 -24.61
N CYS A 488 12.47 -6.50 -25.64
CA CYS A 488 12.97 -6.40 -27.00
C CYS A 488 13.95 -5.24 -27.21
N GLU A 489 13.80 -4.15 -26.47
CA GLU A 489 14.77 -3.05 -26.41
C GLU A 489 16.08 -3.48 -25.71
N SER A 490 15.99 -4.36 -24.71
CA SER A 490 17.13 -4.81 -23.91
C SER A 490 17.63 -6.21 -24.27
N LEU A 491 17.20 -6.76 -25.41
CA LEU A 491 17.33 -8.19 -25.73
C LEU A 491 18.76 -8.73 -25.64
N GLY A 492 19.75 -7.95 -26.08
CA GLY A 492 21.16 -8.33 -25.99
C GLY A 492 21.67 -8.53 -24.56
N GLY A 493 21.09 -7.81 -23.58
CA GLY A 493 21.36 -8.03 -22.15
C GLY A 493 20.45 -9.08 -21.52
N ALA A 494 19.33 -9.43 -22.16
CA ALA A 494 18.36 -10.42 -21.69
C ALA A 494 18.72 -11.87 -22.06
N MET A 495 19.65 -12.09 -23.00
CA MET A 495 20.13 -13.40 -23.44
C MET A 495 21.50 -13.77 -22.83
N ASP A 496 21.90 -15.05 -22.92
CA ASP A 496 23.27 -15.45 -22.54
C ASP A 496 24.28 -15.01 -23.60
N VAL A 497 25.21 -14.15 -23.18
CA VAL A 497 26.24 -13.54 -24.01
C VAL A 497 27.28 -14.54 -24.55
N THR A 498 27.39 -15.71 -23.92
CA THR A 498 28.32 -16.78 -24.34
C THR A 498 27.81 -17.57 -25.56
N LEU A 499 26.52 -17.49 -25.88
CA LEU A 499 25.93 -18.22 -27.00
C LEU A 499 26.33 -17.63 -28.35
N SER A 500 26.76 -18.47 -29.29
CA SER A 500 27.15 -18.02 -30.64
C SER A 500 26.02 -17.34 -31.42
N GLU A 501 24.77 -17.57 -31.06
CA GLU A 501 23.57 -17.02 -31.69
C GLU A 501 23.24 -15.65 -31.10
N ALA A 502 23.66 -15.39 -29.85
CA ALA A 502 23.60 -14.07 -29.24
C ALA A 502 24.79 -13.19 -29.69
N ARG A 503 25.93 -13.78 -30.07
CA ARG A 503 27.13 -13.05 -30.52
C ARG A 503 26.90 -12.14 -31.73
N PRO A 504 26.18 -12.53 -32.80
CA PRO A 504 25.82 -11.61 -33.89
C PRO A 504 25.00 -10.42 -33.40
N ALA A 505 24.04 -10.62 -32.48
CA ALA A 505 23.26 -9.52 -31.90
C ALA A 505 24.14 -8.59 -31.03
N LEU A 506 25.05 -9.15 -30.23
CA LEU A 506 26.02 -8.38 -29.44
C LEU A 506 27.06 -7.68 -30.32
N ARG A 507 27.56 -8.33 -31.37
CA ARG A 507 28.53 -7.77 -32.30
C ARG A 507 27.90 -6.68 -33.15
N THR A 508 26.68 -6.87 -33.63
CA THR A 508 25.91 -5.83 -34.32
C THR A 508 25.69 -4.63 -33.40
N ARG A 509 25.38 -4.88 -32.12
CA ARG A 509 25.30 -3.82 -31.11
C ARG A 509 26.64 -3.11 -30.90
N TYR A 510 27.75 -3.85 -30.76
CA TYR A 510 29.08 -3.25 -30.64
C TYR A 510 29.46 -2.44 -31.88
N ASP A 511 29.34 -3.00 -33.09
CA ASP A 511 29.75 -2.32 -34.33
C ASP A 511 28.92 -1.05 -34.55
N ALA A 512 27.62 -1.07 -34.25
CA ALA A 512 26.78 0.12 -34.27
C ALA A 512 27.25 1.18 -33.25
N LEU A 513 27.55 0.77 -32.02
CA LEU A 513 28.04 1.67 -30.96
C LEU A 513 29.45 2.21 -31.25
N ALA A 514 30.34 1.39 -31.81
CA ALA A 514 31.70 1.76 -32.18
C ALA A 514 31.73 2.74 -33.35
N LEU A 515 30.90 2.52 -34.38
CA LEU A 515 30.74 3.44 -35.50
C LEU A 515 30.18 4.79 -35.01
N SER A 516 29.21 4.75 -34.10
CA SER A 516 28.66 5.93 -33.43
C SER A 516 29.74 6.67 -32.62
N CYS A 517 30.58 5.94 -31.87
CA CYS A 517 31.65 6.51 -31.06
C CYS A 517 32.74 7.22 -31.89
N LEU A 518 33.15 6.62 -33.02
CA LEU A 518 34.20 7.16 -33.88
C LEU A 518 33.73 8.33 -34.74
N SER A 519 32.43 8.45 -35.00
CA SER A 519 31.89 9.52 -35.83
C SER A 519 32.07 10.89 -35.15
N PRO A 520 32.76 11.86 -35.79
CA PRO A 520 32.95 13.19 -35.22
C PRO A 520 31.65 14.01 -35.19
N GLU A 521 30.74 13.76 -36.15
CA GLU A 521 29.51 14.52 -36.34
C GLU A 521 28.29 13.83 -35.71
N ASP A 522 28.22 12.49 -35.73
CA ASP A 522 27.12 11.68 -35.19
C ASP A 522 27.55 10.86 -33.96
N GLY A 523 26.65 10.50 -33.04
CA GLY A 523 26.94 9.60 -31.89
C GLY A 523 27.41 10.26 -30.57
N SER A 524 27.52 9.47 -29.49
CA SER A 524 27.69 9.95 -28.11
C SER A 524 28.84 9.29 -27.30
N SER A 525 29.23 9.93 -26.20
CA SER A 525 30.16 9.34 -25.19
C SER A 525 29.58 8.08 -24.52
N GLN A 526 28.25 8.00 -24.42
CA GLN A 526 27.56 6.81 -23.93
C GLN A 526 27.71 5.64 -24.90
N ASP A 527 27.71 5.90 -26.21
CA ASP A 527 27.98 4.87 -27.22
C ASP A 527 29.39 4.32 -27.08
N CYS A 528 30.37 5.19 -26.85
CA CYS A 528 31.75 4.77 -26.55
C CYS A 528 31.84 3.89 -25.29
N SER A 529 31.08 4.23 -24.25
CA SER A 529 31.06 3.50 -22.97
C SER A 529 30.35 2.15 -23.08
N GLN A 530 29.24 2.10 -23.80
CA GLN A 530 28.51 0.86 -24.12
C GLN A 530 29.30 -0.01 -25.08
N ALA A 531 30.02 0.56 -26.05
CA ALA A 531 30.93 -0.17 -26.92
C ALA A 531 32.03 -0.85 -26.09
N LEU A 532 32.64 -0.15 -25.12
CA LEU A 532 33.60 -0.74 -24.19
C LEU A 532 33.02 -1.93 -23.42
N TYR A 533 31.80 -1.80 -22.87
CA TYR A 533 31.13 -2.88 -22.16
C TYR A 533 30.82 -4.08 -23.06
N VAL A 534 30.13 -3.86 -24.19
CA VAL A 534 29.73 -4.93 -25.11
C VAL A 534 30.97 -5.61 -25.70
N TYR A 535 32.05 -4.86 -25.94
CA TYR A 535 33.32 -5.44 -26.41
C TYR A 535 33.99 -6.32 -25.35
N ALA A 536 34.02 -5.86 -24.09
CA ALA A 536 34.52 -6.67 -22.99
C ALA A 536 33.73 -8.00 -22.88
N ALA A 537 32.41 -7.95 -23.09
CA ALA A 537 31.55 -9.14 -23.09
C ALA A 537 31.77 -10.09 -24.29
N LEU A 538 32.37 -9.61 -25.40
CA LEU A 538 32.68 -10.45 -26.56
C LEU A 538 33.93 -11.33 -26.36
N GLU A 539 34.72 -11.09 -25.30
CA GLU A 539 35.98 -11.78 -25.01
C GLU A 539 36.88 -11.90 -26.25
N ALA A 540 37.09 -10.77 -26.92
CA ALA A 540 37.93 -10.73 -28.12
C ALA A 540 39.36 -11.17 -27.81
N ALA A 541 40.03 -11.79 -28.78
CA ALA A 541 41.34 -12.42 -28.60
C ALA A 541 42.47 -11.43 -28.24
N ASP A 542 42.24 -10.14 -28.45
CA ASP A 542 43.14 -9.02 -28.15
C ASP A 542 42.79 -8.33 -26.82
N GLY A 543 41.90 -8.91 -26.02
CA GLY A 543 41.47 -8.32 -24.75
C GLY A 543 40.69 -7.04 -24.96
N LEU A 544 41.22 -5.92 -24.44
CA LEU A 544 40.62 -4.59 -24.60
C LEU A 544 41.39 -3.70 -25.59
N ASP A 545 42.40 -4.23 -26.28
CA ASP A 545 43.31 -3.39 -27.07
C ASP A 545 42.62 -2.73 -28.27
N THR A 546 41.73 -3.44 -28.99
CA THR A 546 40.94 -2.84 -30.09
C THR A 546 40.01 -1.74 -29.57
N VAL A 547 39.30 -1.96 -28.47
CA VAL A 547 38.37 -0.96 -27.96
C VAL A 547 39.11 0.21 -27.31
N GLU A 548 40.27 -0.01 -26.69
CA GLU A 548 41.16 1.04 -26.21
C GLU A 548 41.72 1.88 -27.36
N ALA A 549 42.13 1.26 -28.47
CA ALA A 549 42.58 1.96 -29.67
C ALA A 549 41.47 2.82 -30.29
N MET A 550 40.24 2.27 -30.38
CA MET A 550 39.06 3.00 -30.79
C MET A 550 38.80 4.21 -29.87
N LEU A 551 38.88 4.03 -28.55
CA LEU A 551 38.70 5.12 -27.58
C LEU A 551 39.80 6.19 -27.68
N LYS A 552 41.04 5.80 -27.96
CA LYS A 552 42.16 6.73 -28.24
C LYS A 552 41.92 7.55 -29.50
N GLU A 553 41.45 6.91 -30.56
CA GLU A 553 41.10 7.61 -31.81
C GLU A 553 39.93 8.58 -31.61
N ALA A 554 38.93 8.16 -30.84
CA ALA A 554 37.81 8.99 -30.40
C ALA A 554 38.15 9.98 -29.28
N CYS A 555 39.40 10.03 -28.79
CA CYS A 555 39.93 11.01 -27.84
C CYS A 555 41.14 11.75 -28.44
N SER A 556 40.85 12.62 -29.40
CA SER A 556 41.79 13.37 -30.20
C SER A 556 41.40 14.84 -30.30
N ARG A 557 42.12 15.61 -31.13
CA ARG A 557 41.78 17.02 -31.34
C ARG A 557 40.49 17.24 -32.14
N SER A 558 39.95 16.23 -32.79
CA SER A 558 38.76 16.35 -33.63
C SER A 558 37.57 15.55 -33.12
N ASN A 559 37.78 14.66 -32.14
CA ASN A 559 36.74 13.87 -31.49
C ASN A 559 37.11 13.71 -30.01
N ILE A 560 36.22 14.08 -29.09
CA ILE A 560 36.44 14.03 -27.64
C ILE A 560 35.56 12.99 -26.95
N LYS A 561 34.67 12.31 -27.68
CA LYS A 561 33.65 11.40 -27.14
C LYS A 561 34.27 10.18 -26.44
N GLY A 562 35.44 9.74 -26.91
CA GLY A 562 36.17 8.63 -26.30
C GLY A 562 36.92 8.99 -25.02
N CYS A 563 37.09 10.28 -24.71
CA CYS A 563 37.97 10.70 -23.60
C CYS A 563 37.42 10.29 -22.23
N ALA A 564 36.10 10.34 -22.00
CA ALA A 564 35.53 9.92 -20.72
C ALA A 564 35.67 8.40 -20.45
N PRO A 565 35.23 7.50 -21.36
CA PRO A 565 35.46 6.06 -21.18
C PRO A 565 36.94 5.67 -21.17
N LEU A 566 37.80 6.37 -21.92
CA LEU A 566 39.25 6.15 -21.87
C LEU A 566 39.84 6.54 -20.50
N ALA A 567 39.38 7.65 -19.92
CA ALA A 567 39.77 8.05 -18.57
C ALA A 567 39.29 7.01 -17.54
N GLY A 568 38.08 6.45 -17.71
CA GLY A 568 37.59 5.34 -16.89
C GLY A 568 38.48 4.10 -16.95
N LEU A 569 39.01 3.76 -18.13
CA LEU A 569 39.96 2.65 -18.30
C LEU A 569 41.32 2.92 -17.61
N TYR A 570 41.79 4.17 -17.59
CA TYR A 570 43.02 4.59 -16.91
C TYR A 570 42.87 4.89 -15.43
N ALA A 571 41.64 4.86 -14.91
CA ALA A 571 41.38 5.11 -13.50
C ALA A 571 42.09 4.07 -12.60
N LYS A 572 42.20 4.40 -11.32
CA LYS A 572 42.86 3.56 -10.30
C LYS A 572 42.09 2.26 -9.99
N VAL A 573 40.77 2.28 -10.18
CA VAL A 573 39.87 1.18 -9.81
C VAL A 573 39.06 0.81 -11.04
N GLY A 574 39.08 -0.47 -11.41
CA GLY A 574 38.22 -1.00 -12.47
C GLY A 574 36.77 -0.98 -12.02
N TYR A 575 35.84 -1.16 -12.95
CA TYR A 575 34.42 -1.23 -12.59
C TYR A 575 33.82 -2.52 -13.13
N GLU A 576 32.93 -3.11 -12.31
CA GLU A 576 32.18 -4.30 -12.66
C GLU A 576 30.77 -3.86 -13.03
N THR A 577 30.27 -4.34 -14.17
CA THR A 577 28.90 -4.07 -14.59
C THR A 577 28.32 -5.30 -15.26
N GLN A 578 27.12 -5.70 -14.82
CA GLN A 578 26.35 -6.81 -15.40
C GLN A 578 27.12 -8.14 -15.51
N GLY A 579 28.00 -8.45 -14.55
CA GLY A 579 28.80 -9.68 -14.53
C GLY A 579 30.01 -9.66 -15.48
N VAL A 580 30.32 -8.52 -16.10
CA VAL A 580 31.51 -8.29 -16.91
C VAL A 580 32.47 -7.41 -16.11
N THR A 581 33.68 -7.92 -15.89
CA THR A 581 34.74 -7.18 -15.22
C THR A 581 35.57 -6.41 -16.25
N ILE A 582 35.64 -5.09 -16.12
CA ILE A 582 36.52 -4.25 -16.93
C ILE A 582 37.72 -3.86 -16.06
N PRO A 583 38.91 -4.44 -16.29
CA PRO A 583 40.08 -4.14 -15.48
C PRO A 583 40.57 -2.71 -15.72
N ALA A 584 40.86 -1.99 -14.64
CA ALA A 584 41.58 -0.72 -14.69
C ALA A 584 43.05 -0.94 -15.09
N ARG A 585 43.62 0.09 -15.72
CA ARG A 585 45.05 0.16 -16.03
C ARG A 585 45.88 0.84 -14.94
N ASP A 586 45.24 1.60 -14.03
CA ASP A 586 45.89 2.39 -12.96
C ASP A 586 47.05 3.26 -13.49
N ASP A 587 46.74 4.15 -14.42
CA ASP A 587 47.71 5.06 -15.03
C ASP A 587 47.30 6.53 -14.77
N PRO A 588 47.75 7.13 -13.64
CA PRO A 588 47.33 8.47 -13.25
C PRO A 588 47.83 9.57 -14.18
N GLU A 589 48.94 9.36 -14.90
CA GLU A 589 49.43 10.33 -15.88
C GLU A 589 48.59 10.29 -17.16
N ALA A 590 48.34 9.08 -17.70
CA ALA A 590 47.46 8.92 -18.85
C ALA A 590 46.02 9.38 -18.53
N TRP A 591 45.53 9.14 -17.31
CA TRP A 591 44.26 9.64 -16.82
C TRP A 591 44.18 11.18 -16.87
N LEU A 592 45.13 11.90 -16.26
CA LEU A 592 45.14 13.37 -16.28
C LEU A 592 45.33 13.94 -17.69
N VAL A 593 46.16 13.31 -18.53
CA VAL A 593 46.34 13.72 -19.92
C VAL A 593 45.04 13.56 -20.70
N THR A 594 44.32 12.46 -20.49
CA THR A 594 43.01 12.19 -21.12
C THR A 594 41.97 13.21 -20.67
N LEU A 595 41.90 13.52 -19.36
CA LEU A 595 40.99 14.54 -18.83
C LEU A 595 41.27 15.93 -19.40
N ARG A 596 42.55 16.32 -19.51
CA ARG A 596 42.96 17.59 -20.14
C ARG A 596 42.69 17.62 -21.64
N MET A 597 42.83 16.50 -22.34
CA MET A 597 42.50 16.41 -23.77
C MET A 597 40.99 16.61 -23.99
N GLY A 598 40.16 16.02 -23.14
CA GLY A 598 38.71 16.23 -23.13
C GLY A 598 38.34 17.67 -22.75
N CYS A 599 39.01 18.26 -21.75
CA CYS A 599 38.67 19.58 -21.22
C CYS A 599 39.66 20.70 -21.60
N ARG A 600 39.64 21.14 -22.88
CA ARG A 600 40.71 22.01 -23.42
C ARG A 600 40.30 23.38 -23.96
N ASP A 601 39.12 23.53 -24.59
CA ASP A 601 38.70 24.79 -25.21
C ASP A 601 37.20 25.05 -25.05
N ALA A 602 36.80 26.32 -25.15
CA ALA A 602 35.42 26.75 -24.90
C ALA A 602 34.41 26.21 -25.92
N ARG A 603 34.82 25.59 -27.03
CA ARG A 603 33.89 24.96 -27.99
C ARG A 603 33.64 23.50 -27.62
N ASP A 604 34.69 22.83 -27.13
CA ASP A 604 34.70 21.42 -26.76
C ASP A 604 34.21 21.21 -25.32
N MET A 605 34.36 22.19 -24.43
CA MET A 605 33.94 22.12 -23.02
C MET A 605 32.43 21.87 -22.84
N ALA A 606 31.59 22.38 -23.75
CA ALA A 606 30.14 22.11 -23.76
C ALA A 606 29.79 20.65 -24.10
N ARG A 607 30.73 19.90 -24.69
CA ARG A 607 30.58 18.48 -25.10
C ARG A 607 31.41 17.53 -24.25
N ALA A 608 32.21 18.07 -23.31
CA ALA A 608 33.21 17.37 -22.51
C ALA A 608 32.92 17.45 -21.00
N ALA A 609 31.66 17.68 -20.61
CA ALA A 609 31.26 17.99 -19.24
C ALA A 609 31.80 16.98 -18.22
N ASN A 610 31.73 15.68 -18.50
CA ASN A 610 32.24 14.63 -17.62
C ASN A 610 33.78 14.73 -17.41
N THR A 611 34.56 14.88 -18.48
CA THR A 611 36.03 15.03 -18.36
C THR A 611 36.44 16.35 -17.72
N CYS A 612 35.68 17.43 -17.94
CA CYS A 612 35.91 18.71 -17.27
C CYS A 612 35.55 18.67 -15.78
N SER A 613 34.48 17.99 -15.42
CA SER A 613 34.08 17.81 -14.03
C SER A 613 35.13 16.99 -13.27
N GLN A 614 35.53 15.83 -13.81
CA GLN A 614 36.60 15.01 -13.22
C GLN A 614 37.92 15.77 -13.13
N LEU A 615 38.24 16.66 -14.09
CA LEU A 615 39.41 17.51 -14.00
C LEU A 615 39.27 18.55 -12.88
N ALA A 616 38.12 19.20 -12.76
CA ALA A 616 37.83 20.18 -11.71
C ALA A 616 37.86 19.54 -10.31
N ASP A 617 37.32 18.33 -10.16
CA ASP A 617 37.39 17.55 -8.92
C ASP A 617 38.84 17.18 -8.60
N ALA A 618 39.62 16.75 -9.61
CA ALA A 618 41.05 16.49 -9.43
C ALA A 618 41.85 17.76 -9.05
N MET A 619 41.38 18.96 -9.40
CA MET A 619 41.96 20.23 -8.91
C MET A 619 41.52 20.54 -7.48
N ALA A 620 40.23 20.36 -7.17
CA ALA A 620 39.69 20.58 -5.83
C ALA A 620 40.29 19.62 -4.79
N GLU A 621 40.49 18.34 -5.13
CA GLU A 621 41.19 17.34 -4.29
C GLU A 621 42.67 17.69 -4.05
N ARG A 622 43.23 18.60 -4.85
CA ARG A 622 44.57 19.16 -4.69
C ARG A 622 44.57 20.54 -4.03
N ASP A 623 43.46 20.90 -3.37
CA ASP A 623 43.21 22.19 -2.72
C ASP A 623 43.25 23.41 -3.66
N ASP A 624 43.03 23.22 -4.97
CA ASP A 624 42.95 24.30 -5.97
C ASP A 624 41.49 24.67 -6.29
N GLY A 625 40.82 25.32 -5.32
CA GLY A 625 39.42 25.74 -5.44
C GLY A 625 39.18 26.82 -6.51
N GLU A 626 40.14 27.73 -6.72
CA GLU A 626 40.07 28.72 -7.80
C GLU A 626 40.23 28.07 -9.17
N GLY A 627 41.14 27.10 -9.32
CA GLY A 627 41.29 26.29 -10.53
C GLY A 627 40.02 25.49 -10.84
N ALA A 628 39.40 24.89 -9.83
CA ALA A 628 38.11 24.19 -9.98
C ALA A 628 36.97 25.13 -10.42
N LEU A 629 36.85 26.32 -9.81
CA LEU A 629 35.86 27.33 -10.22
C LEU A 629 36.14 27.86 -11.63
N TYR A 630 37.40 28.06 -11.99
CA TYR A 630 37.80 28.51 -13.32
C TYR A 630 37.40 27.49 -14.39
N ILE A 631 37.69 26.20 -14.20
CA ILE A 631 37.31 25.13 -15.12
C ILE A 631 35.77 25.04 -15.25
N ARG A 632 35.03 25.04 -14.13
CA ARG A 632 33.56 24.95 -14.12
C ARG A 632 32.89 26.18 -14.76
N SER A 633 33.38 27.38 -14.47
CA SER A 633 32.84 28.62 -15.06
C SER A 633 33.07 28.70 -16.56
N MET A 634 34.26 28.37 -17.05
CA MET A 634 34.51 28.33 -18.50
C MET A 634 33.67 27.26 -19.19
N ALA A 635 33.49 26.08 -18.57
CA ALA A 635 32.62 25.04 -19.11
C ALA A 635 31.16 25.49 -19.16
N CYS A 636 30.68 26.23 -18.15
CA CYS A 636 29.35 26.81 -18.18
C CYS A 636 29.19 27.89 -19.27
N GLU A 637 30.13 28.83 -19.39
CA GLU A 637 30.05 29.87 -20.43
C GLU A 637 30.09 29.29 -21.85
N ALA A 638 30.92 28.26 -22.06
CA ALA A 638 30.98 27.48 -23.29
C ALA A 638 29.61 26.86 -23.63
N LEU A 639 28.99 26.21 -22.65
CA LEU A 639 27.68 25.58 -22.77
C LEU A 639 26.61 26.62 -23.12
N MET A 640 26.56 27.73 -22.38
CA MET A 640 25.65 28.85 -22.62
C MET A 640 25.80 29.44 -24.03
N ALA A 641 27.03 29.65 -24.50
CA ALA A 641 27.31 30.21 -25.82
C ALA A 641 26.94 29.25 -26.96
N SER A 642 27.03 27.94 -26.72
CA SER A 642 26.65 26.92 -27.70
C SER A 642 25.14 26.78 -27.87
N GLY A 643 24.34 27.26 -26.90
CA GLY A 643 22.90 27.05 -26.85
C GLY A 643 22.51 25.59 -26.55
N ASN A 644 23.47 24.72 -26.22
CA ASN A 644 23.20 23.36 -25.78
C ASN A 644 22.62 23.40 -24.37
N ASP A 645 21.37 22.98 -24.24
CA ASP A 645 20.62 22.98 -23.00
C ASP A 645 20.44 21.57 -22.43
N GLN A 646 21.09 20.54 -22.98
CA GLN A 646 20.88 19.14 -22.56
C GLN A 646 21.83 18.62 -21.47
N ASP A 647 22.92 19.35 -21.16
CA ASP A 647 23.97 18.89 -20.25
C ASP A 647 24.54 20.08 -19.46
N SER A 648 23.94 20.39 -18.30
CA SER A 648 24.21 21.59 -17.51
C SER A 648 24.85 21.41 -16.11
N PRO A 649 25.44 20.26 -15.68
CA PRO A 649 25.98 20.16 -14.32
C PRO A 649 27.13 21.13 -14.06
N ALA A 650 27.92 21.44 -15.10
CA ALA A 650 28.98 22.44 -15.02
C ALA A 650 28.45 23.83 -14.63
N CYS A 651 27.28 24.23 -15.13
CA CYS A 651 26.64 25.48 -14.75
C CYS A 651 26.07 25.45 -13.33
N TYR A 652 25.46 24.33 -12.95
CA TYR A 652 24.95 24.14 -11.59
C TYR A 652 26.06 24.21 -10.54
N ASP A 653 27.18 23.50 -10.77
CA ASP A 653 28.31 23.49 -9.84
C ASP A 653 29.05 24.83 -9.82
N ALA A 654 29.18 25.49 -10.98
CA ALA A 654 29.70 26.85 -11.04
C ALA A 654 28.83 27.81 -10.21
N ALA A 655 27.50 27.71 -10.32
CA ALA A 655 26.56 28.51 -9.54
C ALA A 655 26.76 28.29 -8.04
N LYS A 656 26.83 27.03 -7.59
CA LYS A 656 27.05 26.68 -6.18
C LYS A 656 28.37 27.23 -5.63
N LEU A 657 29.47 27.09 -6.37
CA LEU A 657 30.77 27.62 -5.95
C LEU A 657 30.77 29.15 -5.89
N ALA A 658 30.07 29.82 -6.83
CA ALA A 658 29.93 31.27 -6.83
C ALA A 658 29.14 31.82 -5.64
N LEU A 659 28.29 31.02 -4.97
CA LEU A 659 27.56 31.44 -3.76
C LEU A 659 28.50 31.81 -2.60
N ALA A 660 29.73 31.26 -2.59
CA ALA A 660 30.72 31.56 -1.57
C ALA A 660 31.31 32.99 -1.68
N ASP A 661 31.10 33.67 -2.82
CA ASP A 661 31.60 35.01 -3.09
C ASP A 661 30.45 35.99 -3.42
N GLN A 662 30.22 36.96 -2.53
CA GLN A 662 29.17 37.96 -2.70
C GLN A 662 29.29 38.75 -4.02
N THR A 663 30.50 38.92 -4.55
CA THR A 663 30.71 39.63 -5.82
C THR A 663 30.28 38.81 -7.05
N ARG A 664 30.07 37.50 -6.88
CA ARG A 664 29.70 36.55 -7.93
C ARG A 664 28.24 36.11 -7.89
N LEU A 665 27.43 36.60 -6.95
CA LEU A 665 25.99 36.29 -6.88
C LEU A 665 25.21 36.57 -8.19
N PRO A 666 25.51 37.63 -8.97
CA PRO A 666 24.90 37.81 -10.28
C PRO A 666 25.25 36.70 -11.29
N ASP A 667 26.49 36.18 -11.26
CA ASP A 667 26.90 35.04 -12.07
C ASP A 667 26.20 33.76 -11.60
N ALA A 668 26.11 33.56 -10.28
CA ALA A 668 25.39 32.42 -9.69
C ALA A 668 23.92 32.39 -10.13
N LEU A 669 23.21 33.53 -10.10
CA LEU A 669 21.84 33.63 -10.59
C LEU A 669 21.75 33.36 -12.09
N ARG A 670 22.69 33.88 -12.89
CA ARG A 670 22.73 33.66 -14.34
C ARG A 670 22.88 32.18 -14.68
N TRP A 671 23.85 31.50 -14.05
CA TRP A 671 24.12 30.08 -14.26
C TRP A 671 23.01 29.17 -13.72
N ALA A 672 22.43 29.51 -12.56
CA ALA A 672 21.27 28.80 -12.02
C ALA A 672 20.05 28.89 -12.94
N ARG A 673 19.76 30.08 -13.49
CA ARG A 673 18.68 30.27 -14.48
C ARG A 673 18.93 29.52 -15.78
N PHE A 674 20.18 29.47 -16.25
CA PHE A 674 20.51 28.67 -17.41
C PHE A 674 20.24 27.18 -17.15
N THR A 675 20.74 26.66 -16.03
CA THR A 675 20.50 25.28 -15.58
C THR A 675 19.00 25.00 -15.42
N CYS A 676 18.24 25.91 -14.83
CA CYS A 676 16.78 25.78 -14.66
C CYS A 676 16.00 25.71 -15.98
N ASN A 677 16.53 26.27 -17.07
CA ASN A 677 15.86 26.19 -18.38
C ASN A 677 16.38 25.02 -19.23
N SER A 678 17.32 24.25 -18.70
CA SER A 678 17.96 23.15 -19.40
C SER A 678 17.05 21.90 -19.45
N ALA A 679 17.29 20.98 -20.37
CA ALA A 679 16.67 19.66 -20.47
C ALA A 679 17.48 18.58 -19.72
N ASP A 680 18.38 18.98 -18.82
CA ASP A 680 19.22 18.06 -18.05
C ASP A 680 18.53 17.61 -16.76
N ALA A 681 18.00 16.38 -16.77
CA ALA A 681 17.26 15.82 -15.66
C ALA A 681 18.07 15.72 -14.35
N SER A 682 19.41 15.70 -14.42
CA SER A 682 20.25 15.54 -13.24
C SER A 682 20.35 16.81 -12.39
N VAL A 683 20.21 18.00 -13.00
CA VAL A 683 20.49 19.28 -12.34
C VAL A 683 19.44 20.37 -12.59
N ALA A 684 18.59 20.26 -13.62
CA ALA A 684 17.65 21.34 -13.97
C ALA A 684 16.69 21.72 -12.84
N PRO A 685 16.01 20.78 -12.15
CA PRO A 685 15.12 21.11 -11.04
C PRO A 685 15.85 21.81 -9.88
N TYR A 686 17.07 21.36 -9.57
CA TYR A 686 17.92 21.94 -8.53
C TYR A 686 18.42 23.34 -8.91
N GLY A 687 18.70 23.57 -10.19
CA GLY A 687 19.01 24.89 -10.73
C GLY A 687 17.82 25.86 -10.60
N CYS A 688 16.60 25.36 -10.79
CA CYS A 688 15.39 26.13 -10.57
C CYS A 688 15.19 26.51 -9.11
N ARG A 689 15.40 25.58 -8.16
CA ARG A 689 15.38 25.91 -6.74
C ARG A 689 16.39 27.03 -6.43
N LEU A 690 17.64 26.85 -6.85
CA LEU A 690 18.71 27.81 -6.58
C LEU A 690 18.40 29.21 -7.14
N ALA A 691 17.81 29.28 -8.33
CA ALA A 691 17.34 30.55 -8.90
C ALA A 691 16.19 31.14 -8.09
N GLY A 692 15.25 30.31 -7.61
CA GLY A 692 14.16 30.72 -6.72
C GLY A 692 14.67 31.30 -5.40
N ASP A 693 15.61 30.62 -4.73
CA ASP A 693 16.21 31.04 -3.47
C ASP A 693 16.86 32.44 -3.61
N LEU A 694 17.70 32.62 -4.64
CA LEU A 694 18.37 33.89 -4.93
C LEU A 694 17.39 35.04 -5.22
N LEU A 695 16.22 34.74 -5.79
CA LEU A 695 15.18 35.72 -6.11
C LEU A 695 14.25 36.02 -4.93
N ALA A 696 13.99 35.03 -4.07
CA ALA A 696 13.14 35.15 -2.88
C ALA A 696 13.85 35.94 -1.76
N ASP A 697 15.13 35.66 -1.53
CA ASP A 697 15.92 36.31 -0.47
C ASP A 697 16.34 37.75 -0.81
N GLY A 698 16.14 38.18 -2.07
CA GLY A 698 16.55 39.50 -2.55
C GLY A 698 18.06 39.72 -2.55
N ALA A 699 18.84 38.62 -2.53
CA ALA A 699 20.31 38.65 -2.55
C ALA A 699 20.87 39.26 -3.85
N VAL A 700 20.09 39.24 -4.93
CA VAL A 700 20.43 39.85 -6.23
C VAL A 700 19.23 40.64 -6.76
N PRO A 701 19.38 41.94 -7.10
CA PRO A 701 18.30 42.71 -7.74
C PRO A 701 18.01 42.26 -9.18
N PRO A 702 16.74 42.28 -9.63
CA PRO A 702 15.54 42.61 -8.85
C PRO A 702 15.00 41.40 -8.09
N THR A 703 14.61 41.62 -6.82
CA THR A 703 13.72 40.72 -6.08
C THR A 703 12.36 40.69 -6.79
N ASP A 704 11.87 39.50 -7.12
CA ASP A 704 10.60 39.33 -7.81
C ASP A 704 9.93 38.03 -7.33
N PRO A 705 8.96 38.13 -6.40
CA PRO A 705 8.23 36.97 -5.87
C PRO A 705 7.51 36.15 -6.94
N ALA A 706 7.09 36.76 -8.06
CA ALA A 706 6.46 36.03 -9.15
C ALA A 706 7.49 35.18 -9.91
N LEU A 707 8.70 35.73 -10.15
CA LEU A 707 9.80 34.95 -10.74
C LEU A 707 10.32 33.87 -9.80
N ALA A 708 10.32 34.11 -8.49
CA ALA A 708 10.64 33.08 -7.49
C ALA A 708 9.61 31.95 -7.51
N LEU A 709 8.30 32.28 -7.50
CA LEU A 709 7.22 31.30 -7.61
C LEU A 709 7.33 30.48 -8.91
N ALA A 710 7.59 31.12 -10.05
CA ALA A 710 7.82 30.45 -11.34
C ALA A 710 9.06 29.53 -11.34
N ALA A 711 10.10 29.90 -10.58
CA ALA A 711 11.30 29.09 -10.43
C ALA A 711 11.01 27.86 -9.57
N TYR A 712 10.36 27.99 -8.41
CA TYR A 712 9.98 26.84 -7.59
C TYR A 712 8.97 25.92 -8.29
N GLN A 713 8.00 26.48 -9.02
CA GLN A 713 7.08 25.71 -9.86
C GLN A 713 7.82 24.85 -10.88
N ARG A 714 8.82 25.40 -11.59
CA ARG A 714 9.64 24.63 -12.54
C ARG A 714 10.61 23.66 -11.86
N GLY A 715 11.07 23.98 -10.65
CA GLY A 715 11.81 23.04 -9.82
C GLY A 715 10.95 21.85 -9.40
N CYS A 716 9.65 22.06 -9.19
CA CYS A 716 8.73 20.99 -8.85
C CYS A 716 8.20 20.22 -10.08
N PHE A 717 7.76 20.94 -11.10
CA PHE A 717 7.15 20.43 -12.33
C PHE A 717 7.91 20.96 -13.54
N HIS A 718 9.06 20.37 -13.80
CA HIS A 718 9.89 20.81 -14.92
C HIS A 718 9.25 20.41 -16.26
N HIS A 719 9.20 21.32 -17.23
CA HIS A 719 8.51 21.09 -18.52
C HIS A 719 9.30 20.24 -19.51
N ARG A 720 10.56 19.92 -19.20
CA ARG A 720 11.48 19.17 -20.08
C ARG A 720 12.06 17.89 -19.47
N VAL A 721 11.93 17.69 -18.16
CA VAL A 721 12.54 16.55 -17.47
C VAL A 721 11.57 16.02 -16.41
N ASP A 722 11.60 14.69 -16.20
CA ASP A 722 10.67 14.00 -15.29
C ASP A 722 11.17 14.00 -13.83
N THR A 723 12.35 14.56 -13.56
CA THR A 723 12.91 14.74 -12.22
C THR A 723 12.38 16.00 -11.55
N THR A 724 12.42 16.02 -10.22
CA THR A 724 11.97 17.16 -9.40
C THR A 724 13.03 17.55 -8.38
N ASP A 725 12.86 18.71 -7.76
CA ASP A 725 13.50 19.05 -6.49
C ASP A 725 12.43 19.16 -5.39
N GLY A 726 12.41 18.19 -4.48
CA GLY A 726 11.38 18.12 -3.44
C GLY A 726 11.34 19.33 -2.48
N ALA A 727 12.44 20.05 -2.31
CA ALA A 727 12.46 21.28 -1.52
C ALA A 727 11.79 22.45 -2.28
N ALA A 728 12.01 22.56 -3.60
CA ALA A 728 11.27 23.49 -4.44
C ALA A 728 9.76 23.18 -4.43
N CYS A 729 9.38 21.90 -4.46
CA CYS A 729 8.00 21.47 -4.33
C CYS A 729 7.35 21.90 -3.00
N LEU A 730 8.05 21.71 -1.88
CA LEU A 730 7.58 22.16 -0.56
C LEU A 730 7.31 23.68 -0.56
N ILE A 731 8.26 24.47 -1.07
CA ILE A 731 8.13 25.93 -1.09
C ILE A 731 6.99 26.35 -2.03
N TYR A 732 6.92 25.74 -3.22
CA TYR A 732 5.86 26.01 -4.20
C TYR A 732 4.47 25.72 -3.62
N GLY A 733 4.24 24.52 -3.08
CA GLY A 733 2.97 24.15 -2.46
C GLY A 733 2.59 25.07 -1.31
N GLY A 734 3.57 25.46 -0.47
CA GLY A 734 3.38 26.43 0.61
C GLY A 734 2.87 27.77 0.09
N MET A 735 3.53 28.33 -0.92
CA MET A 735 3.12 29.60 -1.54
C MET A 735 1.69 29.53 -2.11
N LEU A 736 1.31 28.42 -2.73
CA LEU A 736 -0.05 28.23 -3.27
C LEU A 736 -1.12 28.18 -2.16
N THR A 737 -0.90 27.40 -1.11
CA THR A 737 -1.83 27.34 0.03
C THR A 737 -2.00 28.71 0.71
N ASP A 738 -0.91 29.45 0.84
CA ASP A 738 -0.88 30.78 1.41
C ASP A 738 -1.63 31.80 0.55
N SER A 739 -1.49 31.75 -0.78
CA SER A 739 -2.24 32.61 -1.70
C SER A 739 -3.76 32.36 -1.59
N VAL A 740 -4.19 31.10 -1.52
CA VAL A 740 -5.62 30.76 -1.33
C VAL A 740 -6.14 31.30 0.01
N ARG A 741 -5.37 31.12 1.10
CA ARG A 741 -5.75 31.63 2.42
C ARG A 741 -5.85 33.16 2.48
N ARG A 742 -5.02 33.86 1.70
CA ARG A 742 -5.04 35.34 1.60
C ARG A 742 -6.05 35.86 0.56
N GLY A 743 -6.67 35.00 -0.23
CA GLY A 743 -7.56 35.39 -1.33
C GLY A 743 -6.83 36.13 -2.45
N GLU A 744 -5.55 35.80 -2.67
CA GLU A 744 -4.70 36.40 -3.70
C GLU A 744 -4.81 35.64 -5.02
N THR A 745 -4.80 36.36 -6.13
CA THR A 745 -4.63 35.75 -7.46
C THR A 745 -3.18 35.38 -7.68
N LEU A 746 -2.95 34.26 -8.37
CA LEU A 746 -1.60 33.80 -8.65
C LEU A 746 -0.98 34.65 -9.77
N PRO A 747 0.29 35.08 -9.62
CA PRO A 747 0.97 35.82 -10.67
C PRO A 747 1.47 34.93 -11.82
N VAL A 748 1.34 33.61 -11.69
CA VAL A 748 1.77 32.61 -12.66
C VAL A 748 0.68 31.53 -12.83
N PRO A 749 0.47 31.00 -14.04
CA PRO A 749 -0.44 29.88 -14.27
C PRO A 749 0.00 28.60 -13.53
N LEU A 750 -0.96 27.74 -13.17
CA LEU A 750 -0.67 26.40 -12.59
C LEU A 750 0.02 25.49 -13.62
N ALA A 751 0.84 24.53 -13.17
CA ALA A 751 1.63 23.73 -14.11
C ALA A 751 0.77 22.72 -14.87
N PHE A 752 -0.29 22.18 -14.27
CA PHE A 752 -1.19 21.22 -14.93
C PHE A 752 -2.35 21.85 -15.71
N ALA A 753 -2.69 23.12 -15.48
CA ALA A 753 -3.88 23.78 -16.05
C ALA A 753 -3.63 24.52 -17.38
N SER A 754 -2.63 24.10 -18.17
CA SER A 754 -2.20 24.84 -19.39
C SER A 754 -3.22 24.85 -20.56
N SER A 755 -4.47 24.40 -20.37
CA SER A 755 -5.55 24.59 -21.34
C SER A 755 -6.22 25.96 -21.20
N ALA A 756 -5.64 26.95 -21.89
CA ALA A 756 -6.17 28.14 -22.58
C ALA A 756 -7.53 28.83 -22.25
N GLU A 757 -8.39 28.42 -21.30
CA GLU A 757 -9.76 28.97 -21.19
C GLU A 757 -10.15 29.64 -19.87
N GLU A 758 -9.36 29.57 -18.79
CA GLU A 758 -9.60 30.34 -17.56
C GLU A 758 -8.38 31.19 -17.18
N GLU A 759 -8.52 32.51 -17.19
CA GLU A 759 -7.45 33.46 -16.84
C GLU A 759 -7.06 33.41 -15.35
N ASP A 760 -7.96 32.93 -14.48
CA ASP A 760 -7.73 32.77 -13.04
C ASP A 760 -8.25 31.39 -12.56
N PRO A 761 -7.37 30.47 -12.12
CA PRO A 761 -7.79 29.14 -11.66
C PRO A 761 -8.61 29.26 -10.35
N PRO A 762 -9.72 28.52 -10.21
CA PRO A 762 -10.51 28.59 -8.99
C PRO A 762 -9.72 28.05 -7.79
N PRO A 763 -9.98 28.53 -6.55
CA PRO A 763 -9.20 28.12 -5.37
C PRO A 763 -9.06 26.60 -5.15
N PRO A 764 -10.09 25.75 -5.37
CA PRO A 764 -9.93 24.29 -5.27
C PRO A 764 -8.87 23.72 -6.23
N LEU A 765 -8.72 24.31 -7.42
CA LEU A 765 -7.72 23.89 -8.40
C LEU A 765 -6.30 24.27 -7.96
N VAL A 766 -6.15 25.44 -7.32
CA VAL A 766 -4.88 25.88 -6.73
C VAL A 766 -4.45 24.97 -5.57
N LEU A 767 -5.39 24.57 -4.71
CA LEU A 767 -5.13 23.61 -3.62
C LEU A 767 -4.82 22.21 -4.15
N SER A 768 -5.45 21.81 -5.25
CA SER A 768 -5.10 20.56 -5.94
C SER A 768 -3.65 20.57 -6.41
N GLU A 769 -3.18 21.68 -7.01
CA GLU A 769 -1.75 21.82 -7.37
C GLU A 769 -0.84 21.77 -6.15
N ALA A 770 -1.24 22.39 -5.04
CA ALA A 770 -0.47 22.37 -3.81
C ALA A 770 -0.31 20.93 -3.27
N SER A 771 -1.39 20.14 -3.26
CA SER A 771 -1.32 18.72 -2.88
C SER A 771 -0.37 17.93 -3.79
N ARG A 772 -0.43 18.20 -5.10
CA ARG A 772 0.45 17.58 -6.09
C ARG A 772 1.91 17.92 -5.82
N ALA A 773 2.20 19.18 -5.51
CA ALA A 773 3.54 19.63 -5.18
C ALA A 773 4.05 18.99 -3.88
N PHE A 774 3.26 19.01 -2.80
CA PHE A 774 3.68 18.40 -1.54
C PHE A 774 3.90 16.88 -1.67
N ASP A 775 3.05 16.18 -2.42
CA ASP A 775 3.23 14.75 -2.69
C ASP A 775 4.52 14.48 -3.48
N MET A 776 4.84 15.27 -4.52
CA MET A 776 6.13 15.18 -5.21
C MET A 776 7.32 15.42 -4.28
N GLY A 777 7.23 16.41 -3.39
CA GLY A 777 8.25 16.64 -2.36
C GLY A 777 8.39 15.48 -1.38
N CYS A 778 7.27 14.81 -1.05
CA CYS A 778 7.27 13.63 -0.20
C CYS A 778 7.96 12.44 -0.87
N MET A 779 7.80 12.24 -2.19
CA MET A 779 8.51 11.19 -2.94
C MET A 779 10.03 11.35 -2.91
N ASP A 780 10.51 12.59 -2.83
CA ASP A 780 11.92 12.93 -2.66
C ASP A 780 12.40 12.79 -1.20
N ASN A 781 11.59 12.19 -0.32
CA ASN A 781 11.85 11.98 1.10
C ASN A 781 11.99 13.28 1.91
N ILE A 782 11.34 14.37 1.49
CA ILE A 782 11.29 15.61 2.27
C ILE A 782 10.17 15.48 3.31
N ALA A 783 10.54 15.16 4.55
CA ALA A 783 9.60 14.93 5.65
C ALA A 783 8.62 16.11 5.86
N GLN A 784 9.07 17.35 5.66
CA GLN A 784 8.23 18.54 5.77
C GLN A 784 7.16 18.60 4.68
N ALA A 785 7.46 18.13 3.47
CA ALA A 785 6.49 18.06 2.38
C ALA A 785 5.43 16.99 2.66
N CYS A 786 5.83 15.81 3.17
CA CYS A 786 4.89 14.79 3.61
C CYS A 786 3.93 15.32 4.70
N ALA A 787 4.47 16.02 5.71
CA ALA A 787 3.67 16.61 6.77
C ALA A 787 2.71 17.69 6.25
N ALA A 788 3.16 18.54 5.33
CA ALA A 788 2.32 19.56 4.70
C ALA A 788 1.20 18.94 3.86
N ASN A 789 1.45 17.84 3.15
CA ASN A 789 0.42 17.15 2.37
C ASN A 789 -0.67 16.57 3.28
N THR A 790 -0.27 15.91 4.38
CA THR A 790 -1.21 15.37 5.38
C THR A 790 -2.05 16.48 6.00
N GLN A 791 -1.41 17.59 6.40
CA GLN A 791 -2.10 18.73 6.99
C GLN A 791 -3.11 19.34 6.00
N LEU A 792 -2.74 19.49 4.72
CA LEU A 792 -3.63 20.00 3.69
C LEU A 792 -4.88 19.10 3.53
N LEU A 793 -4.71 17.78 3.50
CA LEU A 793 -5.82 16.83 3.42
C LEU A 793 -6.77 16.94 4.61
N GLU A 794 -6.23 17.06 5.83
CA GLU A 794 -7.00 17.20 7.06
C GLU A 794 -7.85 18.48 7.06
N GLU A 795 -7.23 19.63 6.80
CA GLU A 795 -7.91 20.93 6.73
C GLU A 795 -8.97 20.95 5.62
N TRP A 796 -8.66 20.41 4.44
CA TRP A 796 -9.60 20.42 3.32
C TRP A 796 -10.82 19.53 3.60
N SER A 797 -10.59 18.38 4.22
CA SER A 797 -11.66 17.45 4.59
C SER A 797 -12.52 17.94 5.76
N ALA A 798 -11.97 18.80 6.63
CA ALA A 798 -12.74 19.46 7.69
C ALA A 798 -13.69 20.54 7.15
N GLY A 799 -13.54 20.93 5.88
CA GLY A 799 -14.29 22.01 5.26
C GLY A 799 -13.69 23.40 5.53
N ASP A 800 -12.45 23.48 6.03
CA ASP A 800 -11.75 24.74 6.32
C ASP A 800 -11.23 25.43 5.04
N LEU A 801 -11.21 24.71 3.92
CA LEU A 801 -10.72 25.17 2.62
C LEU A 801 -11.82 25.10 1.54
N PRO A 802 -11.76 25.95 0.49
CA PRO A 802 -12.73 25.94 -0.60
C PRO A 802 -12.86 24.58 -1.30
N SER A 803 -14.08 24.13 -1.58
CA SER A 803 -14.38 22.84 -2.22
C SER A 803 -15.61 22.94 -3.14
N ASP A 804 -15.77 21.95 -4.03
CA ASP A 804 -16.90 21.91 -4.97
C ASP A 804 -18.13 21.26 -4.33
N PRO A 805 -19.33 21.84 -4.44
CA PRO A 805 -20.52 21.26 -3.84
C PRO A 805 -21.12 20.14 -4.72
N PHE A 806 -21.45 19.01 -4.09
CA PHE A 806 -22.06 17.84 -4.72
C PHE A 806 -23.28 17.35 -3.92
N THR A 807 -24.09 16.53 -4.57
CA THR A 807 -25.05 15.63 -3.94
C THR A 807 -24.51 14.21 -4.08
N CYS A 808 -24.27 13.56 -2.94
CA CYS A 808 -23.77 12.20 -2.86
C CYS A 808 -24.91 11.25 -2.51
N GLN A 809 -25.00 10.15 -3.26
CA GLN A 809 -26.01 9.12 -3.09
C GLN A 809 -25.38 7.74 -2.92
N VAL A 810 -26.00 6.91 -2.10
CA VAL A 810 -25.72 5.47 -2.04
C VAL A 810 -26.96 4.73 -2.51
N ARG A 811 -26.79 3.85 -3.49
CA ARG A 811 -27.88 3.04 -4.04
C ARG A 811 -27.70 1.57 -3.70
N ALA A 812 -28.81 0.92 -3.36
CA ALA A 812 -28.89 -0.51 -3.16
C ALA A 812 -28.60 -1.28 -4.45
N VAL A 813 -28.44 -2.60 -4.34
CA VAL A 813 -28.35 -3.51 -5.50
C VAL A 813 -29.58 -3.38 -6.42
N SER A 814 -30.75 -3.09 -5.84
CA SER A 814 -32.01 -2.89 -6.57
C SER A 814 -32.06 -1.56 -7.35
N GLY A 815 -31.11 -0.65 -7.11
CA GLY A 815 -31.12 0.72 -7.63
C GLY A 815 -31.88 1.73 -6.76
N GLU A 816 -32.51 1.31 -5.66
CA GLU A 816 -33.16 2.20 -4.70
C GLU A 816 -32.12 3.12 -4.02
N VAL A 817 -32.45 4.40 -3.88
CA VAL A 817 -31.60 5.37 -3.18
C VAL A 817 -31.77 5.17 -1.67
N ILE A 818 -30.71 4.72 -1.01
CA ILE A 818 -30.67 4.45 0.43
C ILE A 818 -30.28 5.71 1.19
N SER A 819 -29.35 6.49 0.63
CA SER A 819 -28.84 7.72 1.22
C SER A 819 -28.71 8.77 0.14
N ASP A 820 -29.10 10.00 0.45
CA ASP A 820 -29.00 11.17 -0.41
C ASP A 820 -28.68 12.38 0.48
N LYS A 821 -27.46 12.90 0.37
CA LYS A 821 -26.95 13.98 1.23
C LYS A 821 -26.13 14.97 0.40
N PRO A 822 -26.11 16.26 0.76
CA PRO A 822 -25.09 17.17 0.26
C PRO A 822 -23.71 16.68 0.71
N CYS A 823 -22.72 16.81 -0.15
CA CYS A 823 -21.32 16.51 0.14
C CYS A 823 -20.46 17.56 -0.55
N HIS A 824 -19.19 17.64 -0.18
CA HIS A 824 -18.24 18.46 -0.91
C HIS A 824 -17.14 17.60 -1.52
N GLY A 825 -16.65 18.01 -2.68
CA GLY A 825 -15.69 17.27 -3.47
C GLY A 825 -14.45 18.09 -3.71
N PHE A 826 -13.31 17.40 -3.78
CA PHE A 826 -12.05 17.98 -4.21
C PHE A 826 -11.13 16.94 -4.85
N ILE A 827 -10.13 17.41 -5.60
CA ILE A 827 -9.13 16.56 -6.23
C ILE A 827 -7.83 16.66 -5.42
N PHE A 828 -7.43 15.52 -4.85
CA PHE A 828 -6.22 15.39 -4.05
C PHE A 828 -5.21 14.48 -4.76
N TRP A 829 -3.94 14.86 -4.79
CA TRP A 829 -2.91 14.05 -5.44
C TRP A 829 -2.13 13.23 -4.43
N GLN A 830 -1.94 11.96 -4.75
CA GLN A 830 -1.17 11.03 -3.93
C GLN A 830 -0.51 9.96 -4.78
N ALA A 831 0.68 9.52 -4.39
CA ALA A 831 1.30 8.31 -4.90
C ALA A 831 1.28 7.17 -3.87
N SER A 832 0.95 5.97 -4.34
CA SER A 832 1.19 4.74 -3.58
C SER A 832 2.68 4.44 -3.49
N ALA A 833 3.09 3.58 -2.55
CA ALA A 833 4.50 3.21 -2.39
C ALA A 833 5.15 2.63 -3.66
N GLU A 834 4.36 1.99 -4.53
CA GLU A 834 4.82 1.50 -5.83
C GLU A 834 4.97 2.63 -6.85
N MET A 835 3.97 3.52 -6.92
CA MET A 835 3.96 4.68 -7.83
C MET A 835 5.05 5.70 -7.47
N GLN A 836 5.43 5.80 -6.19
CA GLN A 836 6.57 6.62 -5.76
C GLN A 836 7.88 6.21 -6.46
N LYS A 837 8.08 4.92 -6.74
CA LYS A 837 9.27 4.43 -7.47
C LYS A 837 9.26 4.85 -8.93
N LEU A 838 8.07 4.94 -9.53
CA LEU A 838 7.85 5.37 -10.90
C LEU A 838 7.68 6.89 -11.03
N ARG A 839 7.64 7.60 -9.90
CA ARG A 839 7.34 9.05 -9.80
C ARG A 839 5.99 9.41 -10.43
N GLU A 840 5.05 8.48 -10.34
CA GLU A 840 3.69 8.65 -10.82
C GLU A 840 2.79 9.11 -9.67
N GLN A 841 1.85 9.99 -9.98
CA GLN A 841 0.84 10.47 -9.05
C GLN A 841 -0.53 10.15 -9.60
N VAL A 842 -1.48 9.91 -8.70
CA VAL A 842 -2.87 9.71 -9.08
C VAL A 842 -3.73 10.83 -8.50
N ALA A 843 -4.60 11.36 -9.34
CA ALA A 843 -5.64 12.29 -8.94
C ALA A 843 -6.78 11.52 -8.26
N LEU A 844 -6.93 11.71 -6.95
CA LEU A 844 -8.00 11.17 -6.13
C LEU A 844 -9.16 12.16 -6.12
N ASN A 845 -10.34 11.74 -6.59
CA ASN A 845 -11.57 12.49 -6.36
C ASN A 845 -12.08 12.11 -4.97
N VAL A 846 -11.93 13.03 -4.02
CA VAL A 846 -12.34 12.87 -2.64
C VAL A 846 -13.70 13.54 -2.46
N TYR A 847 -14.68 12.78 -1.99
CA TYR A 847 -16.01 13.27 -1.63
C TYR A 847 -16.20 13.11 -0.14
N VAL A 848 -16.40 14.22 0.56
CA VAL A 848 -16.56 14.25 2.01
C VAL A 848 -18.03 14.47 2.36
N TRP A 849 -18.55 13.54 3.14
CA TRP A 849 -19.92 13.51 3.62
C TRP A 849 -20.09 14.44 4.84
N PRO A 850 -21.34 14.85 5.20
CA PRO A 850 -21.57 15.77 6.32
C PRO A 850 -21.15 15.25 7.69
N ASP A 851 -21.02 13.93 7.83
CA ASP A 851 -20.55 13.22 9.03
C ASP A 851 -19.01 13.12 9.09
N GLY A 852 -18.30 13.61 8.06
CA GLY A 852 -16.84 13.60 7.96
C GLY A 852 -16.25 12.38 7.25
N ASP A 853 -17.09 11.41 6.89
CA ASP A 853 -16.67 10.23 6.11
C ASP A 853 -16.27 10.62 4.69
N ARG A 854 -15.38 9.81 4.09
CA ARG A 854 -14.82 10.09 2.77
C ARG A 854 -15.10 8.94 1.81
N SER A 855 -15.50 9.27 0.59
CA SER A 855 -15.55 8.36 -0.53
C SER A 855 -14.55 8.83 -1.58
N VAL A 856 -13.60 7.96 -1.93
CA VAL A 856 -12.48 8.29 -2.81
C VAL A 856 -12.60 7.48 -4.09
N THR A 857 -12.57 8.14 -5.23
CA THR A 857 -12.59 7.49 -6.55
C THR A 857 -11.42 7.95 -7.41
N TYR A 858 -10.77 7.00 -8.08
CA TYR A 858 -9.63 7.30 -8.92
C TYR A 858 -9.39 6.21 -9.98
N VAL A 859 -8.51 6.51 -10.92
CA VAL A 859 -8.05 5.57 -11.95
C VAL A 859 -6.57 5.33 -11.76
N GLN A 860 -6.18 4.06 -11.71
CA GLN A 860 -4.78 3.65 -11.71
C GLN A 860 -4.64 2.53 -12.75
N ASP A 861 -3.68 2.66 -13.67
CA ASP A 861 -3.43 1.68 -14.75
C ASP A 861 -4.67 1.37 -15.61
N GLY A 862 -5.53 2.37 -15.82
CA GLY A 862 -6.80 2.21 -16.54
C GLY A 862 -7.90 1.49 -15.76
N ILE A 863 -7.65 1.16 -14.49
CA ILE A 863 -8.59 0.48 -13.60
C ILE A 863 -9.18 1.51 -12.63
N TRP A 864 -10.51 1.56 -12.57
CA TRP A 864 -11.20 2.39 -11.60
C TRP A 864 -11.18 1.77 -10.21
N ARG A 865 -11.05 2.63 -9.20
CA ARG A 865 -11.12 2.25 -7.79
C ARG A 865 -12.10 3.14 -7.04
N LEU A 866 -12.80 2.54 -6.09
CA LEU A 866 -13.66 3.19 -5.11
C LEU A 866 -13.22 2.72 -3.72
N ASN A 867 -12.68 3.62 -2.89
CA ASN A 867 -12.10 3.30 -1.57
C ASN A 867 -11.16 2.08 -1.63
N GLU A 868 -10.16 2.15 -2.52
CA GLU A 868 -9.18 1.09 -2.82
C GLU A 868 -9.74 -0.18 -3.48
N VAL A 869 -11.06 -0.31 -3.63
CA VAL A 869 -11.69 -1.48 -4.25
C VAL A 869 -11.75 -1.27 -5.76
N ARG A 870 -11.18 -2.22 -6.52
CA ARG A 870 -11.36 -2.28 -7.98
C ARG A 870 -12.84 -2.30 -8.32
N THR A 871 -13.28 -1.35 -9.13
CA THR A 871 -14.65 -1.20 -9.60
C THR A 871 -14.65 -1.10 -11.13
N ASP A 872 -15.80 -1.35 -11.74
CA ASP A 872 -16.00 -0.98 -13.13
C ASP A 872 -15.98 0.55 -13.27
N GLY A 873 -15.73 1.04 -14.48
CA GLY A 873 -15.79 2.48 -14.74
C GLY A 873 -17.15 3.08 -14.35
N PRO A 874 -17.20 4.38 -14.00
CA PRO A 874 -18.45 4.99 -13.58
C PRO A 874 -19.49 4.91 -14.68
N VAL A 875 -20.70 4.50 -14.32
CA VAL A 875 -21.86 4.63 -15.19
C VAL A 875 -22.28 6.10 -15.14
N THR A 876 -22.18 6.78 -16.28
CA THR A 876 -22.69 8.14 -16.44
C THR A 876 -24.20 8.09 -16.65
N GLU A 877 -24.94 8.73 -15.75
CA GLU A 877 -26.39 8.90 -15.83
C GLU A 877 -26.74 10.35 -16.18
N ALA A 878 -28.02 10.62 -16.47
CA ALA A 878 -28.48 11.96 -16.87
C ALA A 878 -28.21 13.06 -15.82
N THR A 879 -28.00 12.69 -14.56
CA THR A 879 -27.82 13.61 -13.43
C THR A 879 -26.51 13.43 -12.67
N GLY A 880 -25.63 12.51 -13.07
CA GLY A 880 -24.43 12.22 -12.27
C GLY A 880 -23.61 11.02 -12.75
N ARG A 881 -22.66 10.58 -11.91
CA ARG A 881 -21.79 9.41 -12.14
C ARG A 881 -21.92 8.43 -10.99
N CYS A 882 -21.95 7.13 -11.28
CA CYS A 882 -22.11 6.07 -10.29
C CYS A 882 -21.03 4.99 -10.41
N TRP A 883 -20.41 4.60 -9.30
CA TRP A 883 -19.44 3.50 -9.19
C TRP A 883 -20.03 2.34 -8.40
N HIS A 884 -19.88 1.11 -8.88
CA HIS A 884 -20.38 -0.09 -8.22
C HIS A 884 -19.30 -0.72 -7.33
N ASN A 885 -19.54 -0.84 -6.03
CA ASN A 885 -18.63 -1.50 -5.11
C ASN A 885 -18.88 -3.03 -5.13
N PRO A 886 -17.94 -3.86 -5.59
CA PRO A 886 -18.16 -5.31 -5.65
C PRO A 886 -18.16 -6.00 -4.27
N ILE A 887 -17.71 -5.33 -3.20
CA ILE A 887 -17.71 -5.87 -1.83
C ILE A 887 -19.07 -5.65 -1.17
N SER A 888 -19.58 -4.41 -1.22
CA SER A 888 -20.89 -4.10 -0.63
C SER A 888 -22.05 -4.35 -1.60
N THR A 889 -21.76 -4.57 -2.89
CA THR A 889 -22.72 -4.65 -4.01
C THR A 889 -23.55 -3.38 -4.23
N ARG A 890 -23.25 -2.29 -3.51
CA ARG A 890 -23.93 -1.00 -3.61
C ARG A 890 -23.24 -0.10 -4.63
N SER A 891 -23.95 0.93 -5.08
CA SER A 891 -23.37 1.96 -5.94
C SER A 891 -23.23 3.28 -5.18
N PHE A 892 -22.06 3.91 -5.30
CA PHE A 892 -21.83 5.29 -4.87
C PHE A 892 -22.03 6.21 -6.07
N CYS A 893 -22.90 7.21 -5.94
CA CYS A 893 -23.27 8.12 -7.02
C CYS A 893 -23.04 9.57 -6.61
N VAL A 894 -22.57 10.40 -7.53
CA VAL A 894 -22.34 11.84 -7.31
C VAL A 894 -22.97 12.67 -8.43
N ALA A 895 -23.59 13.77 -8.03
CA ALA A 895 -24.18 14.78 -8.91
C ALA A 895 -23.69 16.18 -8.49
N PRO A 896 -23.34 17.09 -9.41
CA PRO A 896 -23.06 18.49 -9.04
C PRO A 896 -24.28 19.08 -8.32
N ALA A 897 -24.06 19.81 -7.22
CA ALA A 897 -25.16 20.48 -6.53
C ALA A 897 -25.74 21.60 -7.41
N GLN A 898 -27.07 21.71 -7.48
CA GLN A 898 -27.78 22.76 -8.23
C GLN A 898 -27.82 24.09 -7.48
#